data_AF-A0A2T4UDH3-F1
#
_entry.id   AF-A0A2T4UDH3-F1
#
_cell.length_a   1.000
_cell.length_b   1.000
_cell.length_c   1.000
_cell.angle_alpha   90.00
_cell.angle_beta   90.00
_cell.angle_gamma   90.00
#
_symmetry.space_group_name_H-M   'P 1'
#
loop_
_entity.id
_entity.type
_entity.pdbx_description
1 polymer ?
#
loop_
_entity_poly.entity_id
_entity_poly.type
_entity_poly.pdbx_seq_one_letter_code
_entity_poly.pdbx_strand_id
1 'polypeptide(L)'
;MIPRPFPPIRFLAPALLALAALALLVLPAGAGAASRAATPTKLYPSIQKVSPKQAGIGDRLVITGKSFRKGRNRNTVVFKRDGKRAIFVRATGTSTKRISVLLPAKLLPMLAQKAGQPVSTRFRVRVLAARFGRRYTSAKASPMIGPLPRNAKVATDDCDGDGLKNARDTDDDNDLLSDTTEASLKTDPCLRDSDKDGMTDGWEHYSALDRNGKAVPAPTRKPYPNALDGADGAIDHDGDGLTNLEEYIAWVTHSGALKPQDDDPFTSRLSYSGGNPASDGRSRRPDALAYMDRDGNGFLSDFERDADGDQIPNMDEQRTTADAARGLIADIDDPRFFEYGLFGQTYMDKIAAVQSKQTQPRCGGINQVPFYCLDSLDQGAVKVSKVDTLDWVDADSDGDGIRDDRDDVDHDDVPNLQEYLEELATPNADRRYRHLDACIPNSDSRYCLLGGVDIDVDGLDNRDDTDDDGDLISDVDERRIKTDPLVADSDGDGVTDGYEYYSAIDLNSAALPYPGKRPYPNPLDGEDGAGDHDGDSLTLVQEYKAWRLTGGTLPLSYSAGTQWTGGKLPVGSYPVGTGYDNNGDGTLSDNEKDADRDGLANDVEANSSLSDPKWWDIWSSQESVKCTPDYMESVYPGPAYQGLNFVDADTDGDGLKDGADDIDHDGFTNAMEQGRPSDWCTTYVSTGHPGTDKLARMQPFNPCKPVYSDACHVKAPLAYYGRNEDWESPHHQQGP
;
A
#
# COMPACT_ATOMS: atom_id res chain seq x y z
N MET A 1 7.00 -18.66 59.77
CA MET A 1 7.13 -17.37 60.49
C MET A 1 8.52 -17.36 61.12
N ILE A 2 9.47 -16.57 60.58
CA ILE A 2 9.99 -15.28 61.14
C ILE A 2 10.94 -15.54 62.34
N PRO A 3 12.04 -14.77 62.59
CA PRO A 3 12.54 -13.53 61.96
C PRO A 3 14.03 -13.56 61.58
N ARG A 4 14.49 -12.63 60.71
CA ARG A 4 15.91 -12.21 60.59
C ARG A 4 16.04 -10.78 59.99
N PRO A 5 17.18 -10.07 60.19
CA PRO A 5 17.21 -8.70 60.76
C PRO A 5 18.06 -7.64 59.98
N PHE A 6 17.93 -6.35 60.40
CA PHE A 6 18.91 -5.23 60.63
C PHE A 6 20.27 -5.12 59.83
N PRO A 7 20.98 -3.95 59.83
CA PRO A 7 20.83 -2.61 59.19
C PRO A 7 22.23 -2.19 58.57
N PRO A 8 22.89 -0.99 58.73
CA PRO A 8 22.56 0.47 58.83
C PRO A 8 23.37 1.34 57.78
N ILE A 9 23.30 2.69 57.63
CA ILE A 9 24.13 3.80 58.23
C ILE A 9 24.03 5.06 57.30
N ARG A 10 23.44 6.21 57.73
CA ARG A 10 23.99 7.55 58.13
C ARG A 10 24.38 8.63 57.06
N PHE A 11 23.65 9.76 57.16
CA PHE A 11 24.04 11.21 57.30
C PHE A 11 24.81 12.05 56.23
N LEU A 12 24.17 13.21 55.93
CA LEU A 12 24.64 14.62 55.81
C LEU A 12 25.23 15.22 54.50
N ALA A 13 24.67 16.40 54.15
CA ALA A 13 24.94 17.37 53.06
C ALA A 13 26.25 18.20 53.26
N PRO A 14 26.68 19.24 52.47
CA PRO A 14 25.92 20.44 52.00
C PRO A 14 26.43 21.17 50.70
N ALA A 15 25.88 22.39 50.48
CA ALA A 15 25.99 23.33 49.35
C ALA A 15 27.26 24.21 49.23
N LEU A 16 27.45 24.89 48.08
CA LEU A 16 28.24 26.13 47.86
C LEU A 16 27.62 26.92 46.66
N LEU A 17 27.03 28.12 46.85
CA LEU A 17 27.60 29.49 46.69
C LEU A 17 27.81 29.90 45.20
N ALA A 18 27.43 31.07 44.66
CA ALA A 18 27.33 32.41 45.23
C ALA A 18 26.49 33.42 44.38
N LEU A 19 26.32 34.61 44.96
CA LEU A 19 25.52 35.80 44.62
C LEU A 19 26.04 36.72 43.48
N ALA A 20 25.08 37.43 42.87
CA ALA A 20 24.98 38.89 42.56
C ALA A 20 25.90 39.62 41.53
N ALA A 21 25.24 40.05 40.44
CA ALA A 21 25.13 41.39 39.81
C ALA A 21 26.31 42.42 39.82
N LEU A 22 26.74 42.92 38.64
CA LEU A 22 26.30 44.20 38.00
C LEU A 22 27.11 44.54 36.71
N ALA A 23 26.39 44.85 35.62
CA ALA A 23 26.65 45.73 34.45
C ALA A 23 28.08 45.99 33.87
N LEU A 24 28.27 45.80 32.54
CA LEU A 24 28.45 46.88 31.54
C LEU A 24 28.57 46.36 30.07
N LEU A 25 27.83 47.05 29.18
CA LEU A 25 27.81 47.12 27.70
C LEU A 25 28.94 46.47 26.86
N VAL A 26 28.54 45.69 25.83
CA VAL A 26 29.03 45.80 24.44
C VAL A 26 27.93 45.31 23.47
N LEU A 27 27.51 46.17 22.53
CA LEU A 27 26.78 45.78 21.31
C LEU A 27 27.76 45.10 20.34
N PRO A 28 27.31 44.07 19.60
CA PRO A 28 27.52 44.16 18.16
C PRO A 28 26.26 43.83 17.34
N ALA A 29 26.32 44.34 16.13
CA ALA A 29 25.30 44.36 15.10
C ALA A 29 24.81 42.99 14.62
N GLY A 30 23.51 42.94 14.34
CA GLY A 30 22.92 42.36 13.13
C GLY A 30 23.40 40.99 12.64
N ALA A 31 22.63 39.95 12.95
CA ALA A 31 22.29 38.90 11.99
C ALA A 31 20.84 38.49 12.27
N GLY A 32 19.95 38.70 11.29
CA GLY A 32 18.54 38.35 11.41
C GLY A 32 18.36 36.84 11.49
N ALA A 33 18.02 36.32 12.67
CA ALA A 33 17.36 35.04 12.78
C ALA A 33 15.90 35.26 12.37
N ALA A 34 15.57 34.90 11.12
CA ALA A 34 14.19 34.79 10.70
C ALA A 34 13.51 33.77 11.63
N SER A 35 12.66 34.25 12.53
CA SER A 35 11.76 33.40 13.30
C SER A 35 10.95 32.59 12.31
N ARG A 36 11.17 31.27 12.28
CA ARG A 36 10.34 30.31 11.55
C ARG A 36 8.89 30.57 11.99
N ALA A 37 8.09 31.17 11.11
CA ALA A 37 6.71 31.50 11.42
C ALA A 37 5.99 30.20 11.79
N ALA A 38 5.42 30.15 12.99
CA ALA A 38 4.63 29.01 13.44
C ALA A 38 3.55 28.71 12.40
N THR A 39 3.53 27.49 11.87
CA THR A 39 2.52 27.04 10.92
C THR A 39 1.13 27.26 11.55
N PRO A 40 0.21 28.00 10.91
CA PRO A 40 -1.08 28.30 11.52
C PRO A 40 -1.84 27.01 11.78
N THR A 41 -2.17 26.73 13.05
CA THR A 41 -2.97 25.58 13.46
C THR A 41 -4.29 25.57 12.70
N LYS A 42 -4.50 24.57 11.83
CA LYS A 42 -5.73 24.40 11.04
C LYS A 42 -6.91 24.18 11.99
N LEU A 43 -7.81 25.16 12.08
CA LEU A 43 -9.01 25.12 12.92
C LEU A 43 -10.13 24.31 12.25
N TYR A 44 -10.94 23.61 13.05
CA TYR A 44 -12.13 22.90 12.55
C TYR A 44 -13.24 23.88 12.17
N PRO A 45 -13.91 23.71 11.01
CA PRO A 45 -15.05 24.53 10.63
C PRO A 45 -16.26 24.24 11.53
N SER A 46 -17.07 25.27 11.78
CA SER A 46 -18.31 25.16 12.57
C SER A 46 -19.45 25.97 11.96
N ILE A 47 -20.63 25.35 11.86
CA ILE A 47 -21.84 25.98 11.33
C ILE A 47 -22.58 26.70 12.47
N GLN A 48 -22.97 27.96 12.24
CA GLN A 48 -23.76 28.75 13.18
C GLN A 48 -25.21 28.92 12.70
N LYS A 49 -25.42 29.09 11.39
CA LYS A 49 -26.75 29.30 10.81
C LYS A 49 -26.81 28.70 9.42
N VAL A 50 -27.94 28.04 9.13
CA VAL A 50 -28.34 27.59 7.79
C VAL A 50 -29.62 28.33 7.42
N SER A 51 -29.68 28.89 6.21
CA SER A 51 -30.80 29.70 5.73
C SER A 51 -30.97 29.53 4.21
N PRO A 52 -32.20 29.39 3.69
CA PRO A 52 -33.45 29.24 4.42
C PRO A 52 -33.55 27.89 5.17
N LYS A 53 -34.44 27.80 6.17
CA LYS A 53 -34.65 26.57 6.97
C LYS A 53 -35.52 25.52 6.29
N GLN A 54 -36.24 25.91 5.26
CA GLN A 54 -36.81 24.96 4.33
C GLN A 54 -36.27 25.40 2.96
N ALA A 55 -36.12 24.49 2.02
CA ALA A 55 -35.56 24.79 0.71
C ALA A 55 -36.02 23.70 -0.25
N GLY A 56 -36.03 24.00 -1.53
CA GLY A 56 -36.16 23.03 -2.61
C GLY A 56 -34.82 22.65 -3.16
N ILE A 57 -34.74 21.53 -3.86
CA ILE A 57 -33.64 21.31 -4.80
C ILE A 57 -33.67 22.41 -5.87
N GLY A 58 -32.52 22.91 -6.31
CA GLY A 58 -32.40 24.14 -7.09
C GLY A 58 -32.36 25.44 -6.26
N ASP A 59 -32.83 25.46 -5.00
CA ASP A 59 -32.69 26.65 -4.15
C ASP A 59 -31.23 26.88 -3.73
N ARG A 60 -30.87 28.15 -3.52
CA ARG A 60 -29.59 28.53 -2.91
C ARG A 60 -29.66 28.51 -1.38
N LEU A 61 -28.89 27.60 -0.77
CA LEU A 61 -28.72 27.52 0.68
C LEU A 61 -27.49 28.32 1.13
N VAL A 62 -27.69 29.28 2.03
CA VAL A 62 -26.63 30.10 2.64
C VAL A 62 -26.28 29.56 4.02
N ILE A 63 -24.99 29.23 4.21
CA ILE A 63 -24.45 28.70 5.47
C ILE A 63 -23.48 29.72 6.05
N THR A 64 -23.75 30.15 7.29
CA THR A 64 -22.89 31.06 8.05
C THR A 64 -22.22 30.31 9.19
N GLY A 65 -20.92 30.56 9.40
CA GLY A 65 -20.12 29.82 10.36
C GLY A 65 -18.75 30.44 10.61
N LYS A 66 -17.83 29.61 11.11
CA LYS A 66 -16.43 29.97 11.38
C LYS A 66 -15.47 28.99 10.73
N SER A 67 -14.27 29.47 10.41
CA SER A 67 -13.14 28.69 9.89
C SER A 67 -13.41 28.02 8.54
N PHE A 68 -14.20 28.66 7.67
CA PHE A 68 -14.32 28.27 6.26
C PHE A 68 -13.10 28.78 5.47
N ARG A 69 -12.82 28.15 4.33
CA ARG A 69 -11.77 28.56 3.40
C ARG A 69 -12.32 29.65 2.47
N LYS A 70 -11.48 30.67 2.22
CA LYS A 70 -11.79 31.73 1.26
C LYS A 70 -11.55 31.19 -0.16
N GLY A 71 -12.55 31.31 -1.03
CA GLY A 71 -12.45 30.99 -2.46
C GLY A 71 -13.57 30.06 -2.94
N ARG A 72 -13.94 30.19 -4.22
CA ARG A 72 -14.96 29.36 -4.86
C ARG A 72 -14.50 27.89 -4.85
N ASN A 73 -15.41 26.97 -4.53
CA ASN A 73 -15.19 25.52 -4.49
C ASN A 73 -14.06 25.08 -3.53
N ARG A 74 -13.73 25.90 -2.53
CA ARG A 74 -12.72 25.57 -1.50
C ARG A 74 -13.30 24.91 -0.25
N ASN A 75 -14.62 24.80 -0.18
CA ASN A 75 -15.33 24.15 0.93
C ASN A 75 -16.37 23.20 0.34
N THR A 76 -16.60 22.08 1.02
CA THR A 76 -17.63 21.11 0.66
C THR A 76 -18.66 21.05 1.79
N VAL A 77 -19.94 21.17 1.43
CA VAL A 77 -21.07 21.04 2.34
C VAL A 77 -21.57 19.62 2.25
N VAL A 78 -21.68 18.96 3.40
CA VAL A 78 -22.08 17.56 3.49
C VAL A 78 -23.49 17.48 4.04
N PHE A 79 -24.41 16.97 3.25
CA PHE A 79 -25.81 16.74 3.61
C PHE A 79 -25.99 15.29 4.04
N LYS A 80 -26.61 15.06 5.20
CA LYS A 80 -26.81 13.72 5.75
C LYS A 80 -28.23 13.57 6.26
N ARG A 81 -28.93 12.58 5.72
CA ARG A 81 -30.17 12.07 6.30
C ARG A 81 -29.87 10.91 7.25
N ASP A 82 -30.60 10.82 8.34
CA ASP A 82 -30.46 9.70 9.29
C ASP A 82 -30.76 8.37 8.57
N GLY A 83 -29.82 7.41 8.62
CA GLY A 83 -29.94 6.10 7.97
C GLY A 83 -29.66 6.03 6.46
N LYS A 84 -29.26 7.14 5.80
CA LYS A 84 -28.90 7.18 4.36
C LYS A 84 -27.51 7.76 4.16
N ARG A 85 -26.84 7.55 3.02
CA ARG A 85 -25.47 8.07 2.76
C ARG A 85 -25.38 9.60 2.87
N ALA A 86 -24.15 10.11 3.04
CA ALA A 86 -23.90 11.55 3.06
C ALA A 86 -23.63 12.03 1.63
N ILE A 87 -24.19 13.18 1.25
CA ILE A 87 -24.00 13.76 -0.09
C ILE A 87 -23.11 14.99 0.04
N PHE A 88 -22.04 15.02 -0.75
CA PHE A 88 -21.03 16.08 -0.74
C PHE A 88 -21.31 17.09 -1.85
N VAL A 89 -21.39 18.36 -1.50
CA VAL A 89 -21.72 19.42 -2.47
C VAL A 89 -20.73 20.56 -2.34
N ARG A 90 -20.04 20.89 -3.43
CA ARG A 90 -19.05 21.97 -3.46
C ARG A 90 -19.75 23.32 -3.23
N ALA A 91 -19.23 24.07 -2.25
CA ALA A 91 -19.78 25.35 -1.86
C ALA A 91 -19.11 26.51 -2.61
N THR A 92 -19.92 27.48 -2.99
CA THR A 92 -19.48 28.75 -3.57
C THR A 92 -19.43 29.83 -2.48
N GLY A 93 -18.27 30.47 -2.28
CA GLY A 93 -18.15 31.52 -1.28
C GLY A 93 -16.75 32.10 -1.19
N THR A 94 -16.64 33.43 -1.19
CA THR A 94 -15.36 34.15 -1.07
C THR A 94 -15.06 34.57 0.37
N SER A 95 -15.78 34.03 1.36
CA SER A 95 -15.68 34.42 2.76
C SER A 95 -15.37 33.24 3.68
N THR A 96 -14.60 33.50 4.73
CA THR A 96 -14.28 32.54 5.80
C THR A 96 -15.43 32.32 6.80
N LYS A 97 -16.52 33.08 6.65
CA LYS A 97 -17.69 33.04 7.53
C LYS A 97 -19.00 32.72 6.83
N ARG A 98 -19.05 32.82 5.50
CA ARG A 98 -20.28 32.64 4.71
C ARG A 98 -19.97 31.92 3.42
N ILE A 99 -20.66 30.80 3.20
CA ILE A 99 -20.66 30.02 1.97
C ILE A 99 -22.10 29.85 1.50
N SER A 100 -22.28 29.63 0.20
CA SER A 100 -23.56 29.35 -0.43
C SER A 100 -23.43 28.07 -1.24
N VAL A 101 -24.46 27.24 -1.22
CA VAL A 101 -24.52 26.00 -1.97
C VAL A 101 -25.82 25.97 -2.75
N LEU A 102 -25.75 25.65 -4.03
CA LEU A 102 -26.93 25.33 -4.84
C LEU A 102 -27.34 23.91 -4.46
N LEU A 103 -28.59 23.69 -4.08
CA LEU A 103 -29.05 22.35 -3.72
C LEU A 103 -29.18 21.51 -5.00
N PRO A 104 -28.36 20.45 -5.17
CA PRO A 104 -28.31 19.70 -6.42
C PRO A 104 -29.42 18.65 -6.50
N ALA A 105 -29.75 18.22 -7.71
CA ALA A 105 -30.78 17.21 -7.98
C ALA A 105 -30.46 15.84 -7.38
N LYS A 106 -29.18 15.49 -7.17
CA LYS A 106 -28.77 14.27 -6.44
C LYS A 106 -29.27 14.15 -4.99
N LEU A 107 -29.90 15.19 -4.43
CA LEU A 107 -30.62 15.09 -3.15
C LEU A 107 -32.04 14.51 -3.27
N LEU A 108 -32.63 14.46 -4.47
CA LEU A 108 -33.99 13.95 -4.76
C LEU A 108 -34.17 12.51 -4.27
N PRO A 109 -33.28 11.55 -4.61
CA PRO A 109 -33.41 10.16 -4.16
C PRO A 109 -33.29 9.99 -2.63
N MET A 110 -32.71 10.99 -1.95
CA MET A 110 -32.55 10.99 -0.49
C MET A 110 -33.79 11.50 0.26
N LEU A 111 -34.80 12.00 -0.46
CA LEU A 111 -36.06 12.45 0.11
C LEU A 111 -36.91 11.26 0.58
N ALA A 112 -37.79 11.51 1.55
CA ALA A 112 -38.68 10.48 2.06
C ALA A 112 -39.81 10.33 1.05
N GLN A 113 -40.19 9.10 0.72
CA GLN A 113 -41.36 8.88 -0.12
C GLN A 113 -42.61 8.71 0.76
N LYS A 114 -43.73 9.25 0.30
CA LYS A 114 -45.05 9.02 0.89
C LYS A 114 -46.04 8.79 -0.25
N ALA A 115 -46.51 7.54 -0.38
CA ALA A 115 -47.38 7.11 -1.48
C ALA A 115 -46.76 7.36 -2.87
N GLY A 116 -45.50 6.96 -3.06
CA GLY A 116 -44.74 7.20 -4.29
C GLY A 116 -44.02 8.55 -4.32
N GLN A 117 -44.62 9.59 -3.75
CA GLN A 117 -44.13 10.96 -3.91
C GLN A 117 -43.01 11.38 -2.94
N PRO A 118 -41.98 12.11 -3.43
CA PRO A 118 -40.94 12.67 -2.57
C PRO A 118 -41.49 13.81 -1.71
N VAL A 119 -41.27 13.71 -0.39
CA VAL A 119 -41.69 14.72 0.58
C VAL A 119 -40.51 15.44 1.22
N SER A 120 -40.77 16.68 1.64
CA SER A 120 -39.76 17.51 2.31
C SER A 120 -39.14 16.80 3.51
N THR A 121 -37.82 16.65 3.47
CA THR A 121 -37.04 15.81 4.36
C THR A 121 -35.95 16.61 5.07
N ARG A 122 -35.67 16.28 6.33
CA ARG A 122 -34.64 16.97 7.10
C ARG A 122 -33.25 16.44 6.75
N PHE A 123 -32.33 17.35 6.41
CA PHE A 123 -30.92 17.03 6.21
C PHE A 123 -30.06 17.70 7.28
N ARG A 124 -29.25 16.92 8.00
CA ARG A 124 -28.20 17.48 8.84
C ARG A 124 -27.01 17.88 7.98
N VAL A 125 -26.39 19.00 8.31
CA VAL A 125 -25.35 19.60 7.49
C VAL A 125 -24.03 19.64 8.25
N ARG A 126 -22.92 19.40 7.55
CA ARG A 126 -21.54 19.54 8.02
C ARG A 126 -20.72 20.23 6.93
N VAL A 127 -19.54 20.76 7.28
CA VAL A 127 -18.65 21.41 6.31
C VAL A 127 -17.25 20.80 6.38
N LEU A 128 -16.71 20.46 5.21
CA LEU A 128 -15.31 20.16 4.98
C LEU A 128 -14.62 21.43 4.47
N ALA A 129 -13.59 21.87 5.21
CA ALA A 129 -12.80 23.07 4.88
C ALA A 129 -11.32 22.69 4.83
N ALA A 130 -10.48 23.21 5.74
CA ALA A 130 -9.11 22.70 5.92
C ALA A 130 -9.08 21.42 6.77
N ARG A 131 -10.15 21.16 7.52
CA ARG A 131 -10.43 19.94 8.29
C ARG A 131 -11.93 19.67 8.20
N PHE A 132 -12.34 18.43 8.45
CA PHE A 132 -13.76 18.09 8.49
C PHE A 132 -14.41 18.48 9.83
N GLY A 133 -15.39 19.38 9.82
CA GLY A 133 -15.90 20.02 11.05
C GLY A 133 -16.54 19.04 12.03
N ARG A 134 -16.15 18.96 13.30
CA ARG A 134 -16.39 17.80 14.18
C ARG A 134 -17.82 17.22 14.33
N ARG A 135 -18.88 17.96 14.02
CA ARG A 135 -20.28 17.54 14.26
C ARG A 135 -21.21 18.04 13.16
N TYR A 136 -22.23 17.24 12.85
CA TYR A 136 -23.37 17.69 12.06
C TYR A 136 -24.24 18.70 12.84
N THR A 137 -25.02 19.51 12.12
CA THR A 137 -26.04 20.37 12.73
C THR A 137 -27.04 19.58 13.55
N SER A 138 -27.51 20.17 14.65
CA SER A 138 -28.66 19.64 15.39
C SER A 138 -29.94 19.70 14.55
N ALA A 139 -30.93 18.87 14.86
CA ALA A 139 -32.21 18.81 14.14
C ALA A 139 -32.93 20.18 14.02
N LYS A 140 -32.75 21.08 14.99
CA LYS A 140 -33.35 22.44 14.99
C LYS A 140 -32.62 23.42 14.07
N ALA A 141 -31.32 23.18 13.84
CA ALA A 141 -30.45 24.00 12.99
C ALA A 141 -30.37 23.48 11.54
N SER A 142 -30.83 22.25 11.30
CA SER A 142 -30.90 21.59 10.01
C SER A 142 -32.03 22.13 9.11
N PRO A 143 -31.82 22.27 7.80
CA PRO A 143 -32.86 22.59 6.83
C PRO A 143 -33.78 21.38 6.52
N MET A 144 -34.99 21.69 6.06
CA MET A 144 -35.95 20.79 5.42
C MET A 144 -35.86 20.98 3.90
N ILE A 145 -35.44 19.97 3.16
CA ILE A 145 -35.24 20.05 1.70
C ILE A 145 -36.37 19.28 1.00
N GLY A 146 -37.08 19.93 0.08
CA GLY A 146 -38.14 19.35 -0.77
C GLY A 146 -37.64 19.05 -2.19
N PRO A 147 -38.48 18.41 -3.02
CA PRO A 147 -38.08 17.90 -4.33
C PRO A 147 -37.76 18.98 -5.36
N LEU A 148 -38.41 20.13 -5.29
CA LEU A 148 -38.22 21.22 -6.24
C LEU A 148 -38.14 22.58 -5.53
N PRO A 149 -37.59 23.62 -6.21
CA PRO A 149 -37.42 24.95 -5.65
C PRO A 149 -38.70 25.42 -4.96
N ARG A 150 -38.56 26.16 -3.87
CA ARG A 150 -39.78 26.68 -3.25
C ARG A 150 -40.24 27.88 -4.03
N ASN A 151 -41.38 27.76 -4.71
CA ASN A 151 -42.13 28.89 -5.22
C ASN A 151 -42.24 29.87 -4.06
N ALA A 152 -41.68 31.07 -4.26
CA ALA A 152 -41.59 32.07 -3.21
C ALA A 152 -42.97 32.22 -2.58
N LYS A 153 -43.05 32.44 -1.26
CA LYS A 153 -44.33 32.60 -0.57
C LYS A 153 -45.16 33.66 -1.29
N VAL A 154 -46.11 33.17 -2.09
CA VAL A 154 -47.08 33.87 -2.94
C VAL A 154 -47.26 35.33 -2.50
N ALA A 155 -46.53 36.23 -3.14
CA ALA A 155 -47.16 37.47 -3.51
C ALA A 155 -48.24 37.06 -4.52
N THR A 156 -49.45 37.58 -4.39
CA THR A 156 -50.60 37.17 -5.22
C THR A 156 -50.46 37.52 -6.72
N ASP A 157 -49.26 37.92 -7.18
CA ASP A 157 -48.98 38.52 -8.49
C ASP A 157 -47.50 38.33 -8.92
N ASP A 158 -46.74 37.43 -8.26
CA ASP A 158 -45.33 37.07 -8.55
C ASP A 158 -45.06 35.68 -7.91
N CYS A 159 -45.33 34.61 -8.67
CA CYS A 159 -45.40 33.23 -8.18
C CYS A 159 -44.04 32.58 -7.93
N ASP A 160 -43.03 32.92 -8.73
CA ASP A 160 -41.68 32.37 -8.63
C ASP A 160 -40.71 33.28 -7.85
N GLY A 161 -41.05 34.56 -7.69
CA GLY A 161 -40.30 35.53 -6.91
C GLY A 161 -39.10 36.12 -7.66
N ASP A 162 -39.09 36.09 -9.00
CA ASP A 162 -38.02 36.68 -9.81
C ASP A 162 -38.13 38.22 -9.93
N GLY A 163 -39.28 38.78 -9.53
CA GLY A 163 -39.59 40.20 -9.52
C GLY A 163 -40.30 40.71 -10.78
N LEU A 164 -40.61 39.83 -11.74
CA LEU A 164 -41.64 40.03 -12.75
C LEU A 164 -43.00 39.70 -12.14
N LYS A 165 -44.04 40.33 -12.70
CA LYS A 165 -45.41 40.05 -12.27
C LYS A 165 -45.99 39.05 -13.22
N ASN A 166 -46.80 38.12 -12.71
CA ASN A 166 -47.41 37.08 -13.53
C ASN A 166 -48.06 37.58 -14.82
N ALA A 167 -48.78 38.71 -14.77
CA ALA A 167 -49.40 39.31 -15.96
C ALA A 167 -48.42 39.79 -17.07
N ARG A 168 -47.11 39.76 -16.80
CA ARG A 168 -46.01 40.16 -17.70
C ARG A 168 -44.95 39.07 -17.84
N ASP A 169 -45.04 38.03 -17.02
CA ASP A 169 -44.31 36.81 -17.23
C ASP A 169 -45.06 35.95 -18.24
N THR A 170 -44.34 35.05 -18.92
CA THR A 170 -44.95 34.08 -19.84
C THR A 170 -44.76 32.64 -19.38
N ASP A 171 -44.04 32.46 -18.28
CA ASP A 171 -43.74 31.21 -17.59
C ASP A 171 -43.69 31.54 -16.07
N ASP A 172 -44.88 31.59 -15.47
CA ASP A 172 -45.15 32.15 -14.13
C ASP A 172 -44.42 31.42 -12.98
N ASP A 173 -43.96 30.19 -13.20
CA ASP A 173 -43.20 29.42 -12.22
C ASP A 173 -41.77 29.07 -12.65
N ASN A 174 -41.39 29.43 -13.88
CA ASN A 174 -40.07 29.26 -14.48
C ASN A 174 -39.61 27.79 -14.50
N ASP A 175 -40.53 26.88 -14.80
CA ASP A 175 -40.27 25.46 -15.06
C ASP A 175 -39.96 25.15 -16.53
N LEU A 176 -39.92 26.20 -17.36
CA LEU A 176 -39.68 26.19 -18.79
C LEU A 176 -40.88 25.76 -19.64
N LEU A 177 -42.09 25.76 -19.08
CA LEU A 177 -43.35 25.58 -19.77
C LEU A 177 -44.16 26.87 -19.74
N SER A 178 -44.46 27.46 -20.90
CA SER A 178 -45.22 28.73 -20.90
C SER A 178 -46.65 28.55 -20.36
N ASP A 179 -47.20 29.56 -19.68
CA ASP A 179 -48.56 29.54 -19.12
C ASP A 179 -49.64 29.18 -20.15
N THR A 180 -49.42 29.57 -21.42
CA THR A 180 -50.35 29.27 -22.52
C THR A 180 -50.40 27.77 -22.84
N THR A 181 -49.26 27.11 -22.75
CA THR A 181 -49.11 25.67 -22.93
C THR A 181 -49.66 24.96 -21.71
N GLU A 182 -49.33 25.41 -20.50
CA GLU A 182 -49.85 24.86 -19.26
C GLU A 182 -51.38 24.88 -19.16
N ALA A 183 -52.00 26.01 -19.53
CA ALA A 183 -53.45 26.11 -19.59
C ALA A 183 -54.07 25.11 -20.58
N SER A 184 -53.34 24.77 -21.66
CA SER A 184 -53.77 23.75 -22.62
C SER A 184 -53.58 22.33 -22.08
N LEU A 185 -52.57 22.13 -21.23
CA LEU A 185 -52.22 20.86 -20.62
C LEU A 185 -52.97 20.57 -19.32
N LYS A 186 -53.54 21.62 -18.70
CA LYS A 186 -54.21 21.64 -17.39
C LYS A 186 -53.25 21.46 -16.21
N THR A 187 -52.00 21.84 -16.39
CA THR A 187 -51.03 22.05 -15.31
C THR A 187 -51.30 23.41 -14.63
N ASP A 188 -50.70 23.66 -13.48
CA ASP A 188 -50.88 24.89 -12.70
C ASP A 188 -49.71 25.86 -12.94
N PRO A 189 -49.95 27.03 -13.60
CA PRO A 189 -48.89 27.98 -13.96
C PRO A 189 -48.07 28.56 -12.81
N CYS A 190 -48.51 28.37 -11.57
CA CYS A 190 -47.78 28.82 -10.40
C CYS A 190 -47.09 27.67 -9.67
N LEU A 191 -47.06 26.46 -10.24
CA LEU A 191 -46.49 25.25 -9.65
C LEU A 191 -45.66 24.48 -10.68
N ARG A 192 -44.33 24.63 -10.57
CA ARG A 192 -43.34 23.90 -11.37
C ARG A 192 -43.53 22.38 -11.49
N ASP A 193 -44.33 21.78 -10.62
CA ASP A 193 -44.60 20.35 -10.50
C ASP A 193 -46.03 20.18 -9.99
N SER A 194 -46.93 20.02 -10.95
CA SER A 194 -48.38 20.01 -10.74
C SER A 194 -48.83 18.77 -9.96
N ASP A 195 -48.20 17.61 -10.17
CA ASP A 195 -48.61 16.33 -9.58
C ASP A 195 -47.76 15.86 -8.38
N LYS A 196 -46.65 16.56 -8.13
CA LYS A 196 -45.77 16.49 -6.96
C LYS A 196 -44.90 15.26 -6.90
N ASP A 197 -44.48 14.75 -8.05
CA ASP A 197 -43.56 13.62 -8.13
C ASP A 197 -42.07 14.00 -8.17
N GLY A 198 -41.80 15.30 -8.25
CA GLY A 198 -40.46 15.88 -8.17
C GLY A 198 -39.81 16.14 -9.52
N MET A 199 -40.50 15.90 -10.63
CA MET A 199 -40.14 16.36 -11.97
C MET A 199 -40.89 17.65 -12.30
N THR A 200 -40.37 18.44 -13.24
CA THR A 200 -41.04 19.68 -13.65
C THR A 200 -41.97 19.47 -14.83
N ASP A 201 -43.11 20.15 -14.86
CA ASP A 201 -44.12 20.01 -15.91
C ASP A 201 -43.52 20.29 -17.30
N GLY A 202 -42.62 21.27 -17.40
CA GLY A 202 -41.82 21.56 -18.57
C GLY A 202 -40.98 20.38 -19.05
N TRP A 203 -40.13 19.80 -18.21
CA TRP A 203 -39.31 18.64 -18.59
C TRP A 203 -40.18 17.49 -19.11
N GLU A 204 -41.26 17.17 -18.41
CA GLU A 204 -42.16 16.07 -18.80
C GLU A 204 -42.83 16.34 -20.15
N HIS A 205 -43.22 17.59 -20.42
CA HIS A 205 -43.75 18.00 -21.72
C HIS A 205 -42.75 17.75 -22.85
N TYR A 206 -41.48 18.19 -22.67
CA TYR A 206 -40.46 18.05 -23.69
C TYR A 206 -39.98 16.60 -23.85
N SER A 207 -39.94 15.82 -22.79
CA SER A 207 -39.69 14.37 -22.88
C SER A 207 -40.79 13.65 -23.65
N ALA A 208 -42.06 14.02 -23.44
CA ALA A 208 -43.16 13.51 -24.24
C ALA A 208 -43.07 13.91 -25.73
N LEU A 209 -42.57 15.11 -26.02
CA LEU A 209 -42.29 15.55 -27.40
C LEU A 209 -41.17 14.74 -28.05
N ASP A 210 -40.10 14.43 -27.33
CA ASP A 210 -38.93 13.71 -27.86
C ASP A 210 -39.32 12.31 -28.38
N ARG A 211 -40.30 11.65 -27.74
CA ARG A 211 -40.80 10.34 -28.17
C ARG A 211 -41.62 10.36 -29.47
N ASN A 212 -42.60 11.26 -29.56
CA ASN A 212 -43.72 11.15 -30.52
C ASN A 212 -43.89 12.39 -31.42
N GLY A 213 -43.12 13.44 -31.22
CA GLY A 213 -43.32 14.76 -31.84
C GLY A 213 -44.62 15.45 -31.42
N LYS A 214 -45.33 14.92 -30.41
CA LYS A 214 -46.56 15.46 -29.82
C LYS A 214 -46.63 15.09 -28.34
N ALA A 215 -46.61 16.08 -27.45
CA ALA A 215 -47.01 15.92 -26.07
C ALA A 215 -48.55 15.96 -25.98
N VAL A 216 -49.17 14.91 -25.45
CA VAL A 216 -50.61 14.90 -25.15
C VAL A 216 -50.76 14.54 -23.68
N PRO A 217 -51.32 15.40 -22.82
CA PRO A 217 -51.48 15.10 -21.40
C PRO A 217 -52.51 13.99 -21.20
N ALA A 218 -52.48 13.34 -20.03
CA ALA A 218 -53.42 12.29 -19.65
C ALA A 218 -54.90 12.66 -19.96
N PRO A 219 -55.76 11.69 -20.35
CA PRO A 219 -55.60 10.23 -20.25
C PRO A 219 -55.22 9.53 -21.57
N THR A 220 -54.82 10.26 -22.61
CA THR A 220 -54.66 9.69 -23.96
C THR A 220 -53.19 9.48 -24.34
N ARG A 221 -52.70 8.26 -24.04
CA ARG A 221 -51.48 7.54 -24.50
C ARG A 221 -50.33 7.46 -23.49
N LYS A 222 -50.23 6.31 -22.82
CA LYS A 222 -48.95 5.76 -22.34
C LYS A 222 -48.20 5.21 -23.57
N PRO A 223 -46.85 5.29 -23.66
CA PRO A 223 -45.90 5.57 -22.59
C PRO A 223 -45.00 6.80 -22.85
N TYR A 224 -45.09 7.83 -22.00
CA TYR A 224 -44.14 8.94 -21.84
C TYR A 224 -44.41 9.65 -20.49
N PRO A 225 -43.46 10.44 -19.95
CA PRO A 225 -43.67 11.25 -18.74
C PRO A 225 -44.84 12.21 -18.85
N ASN A 226 -45.61 12.41 -17.78
CA ASN A 226 -46.84 13.18 -17.79
C ASN A 226 -47.09 13.91 -16.46
N ALA A 227 -47.03 15.24 -16.54
CA ALA A 227 -47.18 16.24 -15.46
C ALA A 227 -48.49 16.25 -14.65
N LEU A 228 -49.35 15.25 -14.86
CA LEU A 228 -50.61 15.06 -14.13
C LEU A 228 -50.76 13.63 -13.57
N ASP A 229 -49.75 12.77 -13.71
CA ASP A 229 -49.71 11.40 -13.20
C ASP A 229 -48.55 11.23 -12.22
N GLY A 230 -48.76 11.68 -10.99
CA GLY A 230 -47.77 11.63 -9.91
C GLY A 230 -47.41 10.22 -9.39
N ALA A 231 -47.46 9.21 -10.24
CA ALA A 231 -46.90 7.89 -10.02
C ALA A 231 -45.91 7.50 -11.13
N ASP A 232 -45.72 8.34 -12.15
CA ASP A 232 -44.93 7.99 -13.33
C ASP A 232 -43.44 8.36 -13.22
N GLY A 233 -43.03 9.21 -12.27
CA GLY A 233 -41.62 9.42 -11.94
C GLY A 233 -40.82 8.14 -11.65
N ALA A 234 -41.45 7.08 -11.15
CA ALA A 234 -40.81 5.78 -10.88
C ALA A 234 -40.92 4.79 -12.06
N ILE A 235 -41.46 5.21 -13.20
CA ILE A 235 -41.63 4.36 -14.38
C ILE A 235 -40.48 4.64 -15.35
N ASP A 236 -39.86 3.58 -15.84
CA ASP A 236 -39.01 3.58 -17.04
C ASP A 236 -39.92 3.51 -18.28
N HIS A 237 -40.16 4.67 -18.90
CA HIS A 237 -41.16 4.81 -19.96
C HIS A 237 -40.65 4.42 -21.34
N ASP A 238 -39.36 4.58 -21.58
CA ASP A 238 -38.75 4.30 -22.87
C ASP A 238 -38.05 2.93 -22.91
N GLY A 239 -37.87 2.31 -21.75
CA GLY A 239 -37.39 0.95 -21.57
C GLY A 239 -35.88 0.83 -21.66
N ASP A 240 -35.16 1.90 -21.36
CA ASP A 240 -33.70 1.96 -21.46
C ASP A 240 -33.02 1.53 -20.15
N GLY A 241 -33.76 1.48 -19.04
CA GLY A 241 -33.29 1.10 -17.71
C GLY A 241 -33.18 2.27 -16.72
N LEU A 242 -33.47 3.51 -17.10
CA LEU A 242 -33.61 4.65 -16.20
C LEU A 242 -35.09 5.00 -15.98
N THR A 243 -35.43 5.33 -14.74
CA THR A 243 -36.76 5.90 -14.44
C THR A 243 -36.83 7.36 -14.87
N ASN A 244 -38.03 7.86 -15.16
CA ASN A 244 -38.22 9.27 -15.52
C ASN A 244 -37.55 10.24 -14.52
N LEU A 245 -37.66 9.96 -13.21
CA LEU A 245 -37.06 10.79 -12.17
C LEU A 245 -35.53 10.79 -12.23
N GLU A 246 -34.91 9.65 -12.56
CA GLU A 246 -33.46 9.51 -12.72
C GLU A 246 -32.96 10.31 -13.92
N GLU A 247 -33.67 10.25 -15.03
CA GLU A 247 -33.33 11.01 -16.23
C GLU A 247 -33.52 12.52 -16.02
N TYR A 248 -34.57 12.92 -15.30
CA TYR A 248 -34.74 14.30 -14.87
C TYR A 248 -33.55 14.77 -14.02
N ILE A 249 -33.10 13.95 -13.05
CA ILE A 249 -31.92 14.27 -12.21
C ILE A 249 -30.67 14.43 -13.06
N ALA A 250 -30.41 13.51 -13.99
CA ALA A 250 -29.25 13.58 -14.88
C ALA A 250 -29.29 14.81 -15.79
N TRP A 251 -30.46 15.09 -16.38
CA TRP A 251 -30.67 16.28 -17.19
C TRP A 251 -30.40 17.54 -16.38
N VAL A 252 -31.04 17.74 -15.21
CA VAL A 252 -30.83 18.93 -14.38
C VAL A 252 -29.37 19.06 -13.90
N THR A 253 -28.71 17.94 -13.60
CA THR A 253 -27.35 17.94 -13.02
C THR A 253 -26.28 18.27 -14.05
N HIS A 254 -26.35 17.68 -15.25
CA HIS A 254 -25.27 17.74 -16.24
C HIS A 254 -25.55 18.68 -17.41
N SER A 255 -26.82 18.97 -17.70
CA SER A 255 -27.22 19.75 -18.89
C SER A 255 -28.13 20.93 -18.57
N GLY A 256 -28.91 20.83 -17.50
CA GLY A 256 -30.02 21.70 -17.12
C GLY A 256 -29.66 22.71 -16.04
N ALA A 257 -28.45 23.26 -16.08
CA ALA A 257 -28.32 24.59 -15.49
C ALA A 257 -29.28 25.49 -16.29
N LEU A 258 -30.34 25.98 -15.65
CA LEU A 258 -31.13 27.14 -16.02
C LEU A 258 -30.14 28.29 -16.33
N LYS A 259 -29.54 28.28 -17.53
CA LYS A 259 -28.68 29.34 -18.02
C LYS A 259 -29.64 30.46 -18.36
N PRO A 260 -29.57 31.62 -17.68
CA PRO A 260 -30.56 32.70 -17.83
C PRO A 260 -30.50 33.41 -19.21
N GLN A 261 -29.91 32.79 -20.23
CA GLN A 261 -29.35 33.50 -21.39
C GLN A 261 -29.38 32.75 -22.72
N ASP A 262 -29.97 31.55 -22.78
CA ASP A 262 -30.16 30.83 -24.06
C ASP A 262 -31.64 30.95 -24.47
N ASP A 263 -31.88 31.47 -25.67
CA ASP A 263 -33.16 32.02 -26.15
C ASP A 263 -34.30 31.00 -26.35
N ASP A 264 -34.03 29.71 -26.10
CA ASP A 264 -35.00 28.61 -25.98
C ASP A 264 -34.24 27.37 -25.42
N PRO A 265 -34.43 27.00 -24.14
CA PRO A 265 -33.68 25.91 -23.49
C PRO A 265 -33.97 24.51 -24.06
N PHE A 266 -34.96 24.37 -24.95
CA PHE A 266 -35.33 23.10 -25.58
C PHE A 266 -35.16 23.08 -27.11
N THR A 267 -34.52 24.09 -27.70
CA THR A 267 -34.08 24.00 -29.12
C THR A 267 -32.96 22.97 -29.32
N SER A 268 -32.22 22.63 -28.26
CA SER A 268 -31.39 21.43 -28.18
C SER A 268 -32.19 20.28 -27.61
N ARG A 269 -32.08 19.08 -28.21
CA ARG A 269 -32.63 17.84 -27.64
C ARG A 269 -32.23 17.75 -26.17
N LEU A 270 -33.16 17.29 -25.33
CA LEU A 270 -32.87 16.94 -23.94
C LEU A 270 -31.65 16.01 -23.93
N SER A 271 -30.71 16.24 -23.02
CA SER A 271 -29.56 15.34 -22.91
C SER A 271 -29.92 13.99 -22.31
N TYR A 272 -30.97 13.94 -21.48
CA TYR A 272 -31.56 12.77 -20.81
C TYR A 272 -33.09 12.97 -20.79
N SER A 273 -33.87 11.97 -21.18
CA SER A 273 -35.31 12.13 -21.46
C SER A 273 -36.07 10.80 -21.49
N GLY A 274 -37.04 10.64 -20.59
CA GLY A 274 -37.87 9.41 -20.51
C GLY A 274 -38.84 9.19 -21.66
N GLY A 275 -38.73 10.00 -22.71
CA GLY A 275 -39.38 9.76 -23.98
C GLY A 275 -38.61 8.82 -24.90
N ASN A 276 -37.28 8.79 -24.82
CA ASN A 276 -36.42 8.24 -25.86
C ASN A 276 -35.17 7.55 -25.28
N PRO A 277 -34.94 6.26 -25.59
CA PRO A 277 -33.85 5.50 -24.97
C PRO A 277 -32.44 6.01 -25.24
N ALA A 278 -32.27 6.96 -26.16
CA ALA A 278 -30.99 7.58 -26.51
C ALA A 278 -31.23 9.05 -26.88
N SER A 279 -31.19 9.92 -25.88
CA SER A 279 -31.66 11.32 -25.95
C SER A 279 -30.77 12.23 -26.82
N ASP A 280 -29.45 12.00 -26.85
CA ASP A 280 -28.54 12.69 -27.79
C ASP A 280 -28.59 12.10 -29.23
N GLY A 281 -29.53 11.18 -29.44
CA GLY A 281 -29.77 10.46 -30.68
C GLY A 281 -28.92 9.19 -30.81
N ARG A 282 -29.36 8.31 -31.74
CA ARG A 282 -28.64 7.08 -32.10
C ARG A 282 -27.45 7.37 -33.02
N SER A 283 -26.56 8.26 -32.59
CA SER A 283 -25.28 8.46 -33.27
C SER A 283 -24.39 7.26 -33.00
N ARG A 284 -23.67 6.77 -34.03
CA ARG A 284 -22.75 5.63 -33.86
C ARG A 284 -21.78 5.95 -32.71
N ARG A 285 -21.67 5.03 -31.75
CA ARG A 285 -20.77 5.18 -30.61
C ARG A 285 -19.31 5.38 -31.06
N PRO A 286 -18.51 6.21 -30.37
CA PRO A 286 -17.07 6.24 -30.55
C PRO A 286 -16.43 4.89 -30.19
N ASP A 287 -15.40 4.47 -30.94
CA ASP A 287 -14.70 3.19 -30.69
C ASP A 287 -14.06 3.13 -29.28
N ALA A 288 -13.66 4.29 -28.73
CA ALA A 288 -13.12 4.41 -27.37
C ALA A 288 -14.15 4.09 -26.27
N LEU A 289 -15.45 4.18 -26.55
CA LEU A 289 -16.55 3.89 -25.62
C LEU A 289 -17.20 2.54 -25.93
N ALA A 290 -16.53 1.66 -26.69
CA ALA A 290 -17.10 0.39 -27.09
C ALA A 290 -17.40 -0.55 -25.90
N TYR A 291 -16.77 -0.36 -24.75
CA TYR A 291 -17.01 -1.13 -23.53
C TYR A 291 -18.32 -0.77 -22.81
N MET A 292 -18.90 0.40 -23.12
CA MET A 292 -20.17 0.88 -22.56
C MET A 292 -21.39 0.34 -23.32
N ASP A 293 -21.25 0.05 -24.63
CA ASP A 293 -22.31 -0.57 -25.46
C ASP A 293 -22.37 -2.06 -25.13
N ARG A 294 -23.20 -2.41 -24.16
CA ARG A 294 -23.24 -3.74 -23.56
C ARG A 294 -24.13 -4.69 -24.33
N ASP A 295 -25.20 -4.18 -24.93
CA ASP A 295 -26.07 -4.98 -25.77
C ASP A 295 -25.52 -5.17 -27.21
N GLY A 296 -24.47 -4.43 -27.57
CA GLY A 296 -23.75 -4.53 -28.84
C GLY A 296 -24.52 -3.92 -30.01
N ASN A 297 -25.51 -3.08 -29.75
CA ASN A 297 -26.46 -2.62 -30.77
C ASN A 297 -25.91 -1.52 -31.70
N GLY A 298 -24.75 -0.92 -31.39
CA GLY A 298 -24.21 0.17 -32.20
C GLY A 298 -24.15 1.53 -31.50
N PHE A 299 -24.94 1.71 -30.46
CA PHE A 299 -25.36 2.97 -29.87
C PHE A 299 -25.31 2.86 -28.34
N LEU A 300 -25.26 4.00 -27.64
CA LEU A 300 -25.36 4.03 -26.19
C LEU A 300 -26.76 4.52 -25.83
N SER A 301 -27.50 3.74 -25.04
CA SER A 301 -28.72 4.24 -24.39
C SER A 301 -28.39 5.27 -23.30
N ASP A 302 -29.39 5.97 -22.75
CA ASP A 302 -29.16 6.90 -21.65
C ASP A 302 -28.63 6.16 -20.40
N PHE A 303 -29.08 4.92 -20.20
CA PHE A 303 -28.56 3.95 -19.23
C PHE A 303 -27.11 3.50 -19.47
N GLU A 304 -26.64 3.36 -20.71
CA GLU A 304 -25.27 2.94 -21.04
C GLU A 304 -24.27 4.11 -21.11
N ARG A 305 -24.76 5.35 -21.17
CA ARG A 305 -23.89 6.53 -21.14
C ARG A 305 -23.27 6.73 -19.75
N ASP A 306 -22.33 7.66 -19.71
CA ASP A 306 -21.63 8.14 -18.52
C ASP A 306 -22.07 9.59 -18.30
N ALA A 307 -22.95 9.80 -17.32
CA ALA A 307 -23.58 11.11 -17.09
C ALA A 307 -22.63 12.10 -16.44
N ASP A 308 -21.78 11.65 -15.52
CA ASP A 308 -20.90 12.50 -14.72
C ASP A 308 -19.48 12.66 -15.28
N GLY A 309 -19.15 11.86 -16.30
CA GLY A 309 -17.93 11.94 -17.09
C GLY A 309 -16.73 11.31 -16.40
N ASP A 310 -16.91 10.37 -15.47
CA ASP A 310 -15.82 9.69 -14.79
C ASP A 310 -15.20 8.54 -15.61
N GLN A 311 -15.93 8.00 -16.61
CA GLN A 311 -15.64 6.84 -17.49
C GLN A 311 -16.21 5.49 -17.02
N ILE A 312 -16.93 5.46 -15.91
CA ILE A 312 -17.76 4.33 -15.51
C ILE A 312 -19.19 4.62 -16.02
N PRO A 313 -19.85 3.68 -16.70
CA PRO A 313 -21.19 3.95 -17.25
C PRO A 313 -22.28 3.84 -16.17
N ASN A 314 -23.36 4.59 -16.34
CA ASN A 314 -24.48 4.68 -15.40
C ASN A 314 -25.11 3.32 -15.03
N MET A 315 -24.99 2.33 -15.92
CA MET A 315 -25.50 0.97 -15.69
C MET A 315 -24.70 0.19 -14.65
N ASP A 316 -23.43 0.54 -14.45
CA ASP A 316 -22.50 -0.17 -13.57
C ASP A 316 -22.28 0.53 -12.23
N GLU A 317 -22.92 1.67 -12.03
CA GLU A 317 -22.92 2.46 -10.80
C GLU A 317 -24.30 2.39 -10.10
N GLN A 318 -24.33 2.63 -8.78
CA GLN A 318 -25.47 2.48 -7.86
C GLN A 318 -26.80 1.91 -8.42
N ARG A 319 -27.06 0.60 -8.26
CA ARG A 319 -28.44 0.07 -8.45
C ARG A 319 -28.93 -0.99 -7.45
N THR A 320 -30.25 -0.93 -7.25
CA THR A 320 -31.07 -1.94 -6.58
C THR A 320 -31.73 -2.86 -7.60
N THR A 321 -31.77 -4.17 -7.32
CA THR A 321 -32.28 -5.27 -8.18
C THR A 321 -33.72 -5.17 -8.71
N ALA A 322 -34.45 -4.08 -8.48
CA ALA A 322 -35.82 -3.93 -8.93
C ALA A 322 -35.95 -3.49 -10.41
N ASP A 323 -34.92 -2.87 -11.01
CA ASP A 323 -35.03 -2.26 -12.34
C ASP A 323 -34.23 -3.00 -13.41
N ALA A 324 -33.99 -4.29 -13.20
CA ALA A 324 -33.55 -5.22 -14.24
C ALA A 324 -34.70 -5.51 -15.22
N ALA A 325 -35.23 -4.48 -15.87
CA ALA A 325 -36.13 -4.66 -16.99
C ALA A 325 -35.31 -5.08 -18.21
N ARG A 326 -35.20 -6.41 -18.34
CA ARG A 326 -35.01 -7.19 -19.57
C ARG A 326 -33.57 -7.50 -19.96
N GLY A 327 -33.03 -8.52 -19.30
CA GLY A 327 -32.11 -9.42 -19.96
C GLY A 327 -32.68 -9.94 -21.28
N LEU A 328 -31.81 -10.16 -22.25
CA LEU A 328 -32.13 -11.00 -23.41
C LEU A 328 -31.19 -12.19 -23.55
N ILE A 329 -30.44 -12.51 -22.50
CA ILE A 329 -29.53 -13.65 -22.52
C ILE A 329 -29.66 -14.35 -21.18
N ALA A 330 -30.36 -15.48 -21.20
CA ALA A 330 -30.55 -16.34 -20.04
C ALA A 330 -29.36 -17.29 -19.82
N ASP A 331 -28.46 -17.38 -20.81
CA ASP A 331 -27.30 -18.25 -20.79
C ASP A 331 -26.09 -17.48 -20.26
N ILE A 332 -25.58 -17.89 -19.10
CA ILE A 332 -24.42 -17.27 -18.45
C ILE A 332 -23.13 -17.42 -19.27
N ASP A 333 -23.11 -18.39 -20.20
CA ASP A 333 -21.99 -18.71 -21.09
C ASP A 333 -22.07 -17.99 -22.44
N ASP A 334 -23.15 -17.24 -22.73
CA ASP A 334 -23.24 -16.41 -23.94
C ASP A 334 -22.32 -15.17 -23.77
N PRO A 335 -21.45 -14.88 -24.75
CA PRO A 335 -20.52 -13.74 -24.68
C PRO A 335 -21.17 -12.37 -24.50
N ARG A 336 -22.50 -12.25 -24.68
CA ARG A 336 -23.24 -11.01 -24.45
C ARG A 336 -24.05 -11.03 -23.15
N PHE A 337 -23.91 -12.06 -22.31
CA PHE A 337 -24.42 -12.05 -20.94
C PHE A 337 -23.57 -11.13 -20.08
N PHE A 338 -24.21 -10.18 -19.42
CA PHE A 338 -23.54 -9.26 -18.51
C PHE A 338 -24.42 -8.96 -17.30
N GLU A 339 -23.76 -8.80 -16.15
CA GLU A 339 -24.39 -8.34 -14.91
C GLU A 339 -24.19 -6.82 -14.83
N TYR A 340 -25.26 -6.08 -14.52
CA TYR A 340 -25.20 -4.64 -14.31
C TYR A 340 -24.91 -4.30 -12.85
N GLY A 341 -24.44 -3.09 -12.62
CA GLY A 341 -24.27 -2.51 -11.30
C GLY A 341 -23.05 -3.06 -10.56
N LEU A 342 -21.91 -3.22 -11.25
CA LEU A 342 -20.66 -3.70 -10.64
C LEU A 342 -20.28 -2.94 -9.37
N PHE A 343 -20.58 -1.64 -9.29
CA PHE A 343 -20.32 -0.80 -8.11
C PHE A 343 -21.56 -0.57 -7.22
N GLY A 344 -22.65 -1.29 -7.49
CA GLY A 344 -23.94 -1.13 -6.81
C GLY A 344 -24.15 -2.06 -5.61
N GLN A 345 -24.88 -1.57 -4.59
CA GLN A 345 -25.09 -2.30 -3.32
C GLN A 345 -25.68 -3.71 -3.48
N THR A 346 -26.46 -3.99 -4.52
CA THR A 346 -27.03 -5.33 -4.66
C THR A 346 -26.08 -6.34 -5.27
N TYR A 347 -25.22 -5.88 -6.17
CA TYR A 347 -24.16 -6.71 -6.76
C TYR A 347 -23.13 -7.08 -5.67
N MET A 348 -22.74 -6.07 -4.92
CA MET A 348 -22.07 -6.08 -3.63
C MET A 348 -22.64 -7.14 -2.66
N ASP A 349 -23.95 -7.10 -2.37
CA ASP A 349 -24.62 -8.08 -1.50
C ASP A 349 -24.58 -9.52 -2.07
N LYS A 350 -24.67 -9.66 -3.39
CA LYS A 350 -24.60 -10.95 -4.09
C LYS A 350 -23.20 -11.55 -3.98
N ILE A 351 -22.14 -10.77 -4.22
CA ILE A 351 -20.75 -11.20 -4.08
C ILE A 351 -20.48 -11.66 -2.65
N ALA A 352 -20.90 -10.85 -1.67
CA ALA A 352 -20.74 -11.18 -0.26
C ALA A 352 -21.35 -12.54 0.10
N ALA A 353 -22.52 -12.87 -0.44
CA ALA A 353 -23.20 -14.15 -0.23
C ALA A 353 -22.51 -15.35 -0.92
N VAL A 354 -21.69 -15.11 -1.95
CA VAL A 354 -20.87 -16.13 -2.61
C VAL A 354 -19.57 -16.34 -1.84
N GLN A 355 -18.85 -15.26 -1.53
CA GLN A 355 -17.61 -15.28 -0.76
C GLN A 355 -17.81 -15.85 0.64
N SER A 356 -18.97 -15.63 1.27
CA SER A 356 -19.28 -16.17 2.61
C SER A 356 -19.29 -17.70 2.71
N LYS A 357 -19.21 -18.41 1.59
CA LYS A 357 -19.17 -19.88 1.53
C LYS A 357 -17.75 -20.44 1.37
N GLN A 358 -16.74 -19.57 1.25
CA GLN A 358 -15.34 -19.97 1.15
C GLN A 358 -14.77 -20.40 2.52
N THR A 359 -13.80 -21.31 2.50
CA THR A 359 -13.35 -22.06 3.68
C THR A 359 -12.45 -21.29 4.66
N GLN A 360 -12.01 -20.07 4.34
CA GLN A 360 -11.14 -19.27 5.21
C GLN A 360 -11.83 -17.94 5.60
N PRO A 361 -11.96 -17.64 6.91
CA PRO A 361 -12.49 -16.35 7.38
C PRO A 361 -11.42 -15.25 7.23
N ARG A 362 -11.78 -14.12 6.61
CA ARG A 362 -10.85 -13.05 6.23
C ARG A 362 -10.76 -11.88 7.23
N CYS A 363 -11.20 -12.06 8.49
CA CYS A 363 -11.61 -10.89 9.30
C CYS A 363 -11.20 -10.96 10.76
N GLY A 364 -10.03 -10.40 11.06
CA GLY A 364 -9.68 -9.96 12.41
C GLY A 364 -9.03 -8.57 12.35
N GLY A 365 -9.74 -7.52 12.77
CA GLY A 365 -9.07 -6.32 13.30
C GLY A 365 -9.12 -4.97 12.56
N ILE A 366 -10.13 -4.65 11.75
CA ILE A 366 -10.18 -3.33 11.08
C ILE A 366 -11.02 -2.30 11.87
N ASN A 367 -10.36 -1.22 12.33
CA ASN A 367 -11.00 -0.10 13.01
C ASN A 367 -11.19 1.14 12.13
N GLN A 368 -10.91 1.07 10.82
CA GLN A 368 -11.26 2.11 9.86
C GLN A 368 -11.73 1.46 8.54
N VAL A 369 -13.05 1.46 8.38
CA VAL A 369 -13.86 1.15 7.17
C VAL A 369 -13.83 -0.32 6.70
N PRO A 370 -14.84 -1.15 7.03
CA PRO A 370 -14.78 -2.58 6.71
C PRO A 370 -15.45 -2.86 5.36
N PHE A 371 -14.63 -3.12 4.35
CA PHE A 371 -15.05 -3.85 3.15
C PHE A 371 -15.18 -5.34 3.53
N TYR A 372 -16.37 -5.89 3.30
CA TYR A 372 -16.82 -7.28 3.50
C TYR A 372 -16.13 -8.12 4.57
N CYS A 373 -16.70 -8.13 5.78
CA CYS A 373 -16.25 -9.06 6.82
C CYS A 373 -17.07 -10.37 6.91
N LEU A 374 -16.39 -11.51 6.86
CA LEU A 374 -16.91 -12.85 7.13
C LEU A 374 -16.54 -13.29 8.55
N ASP A 375 -17.49 -13.20 9.48
CA ASP A 375 -17.34 -13.79 10.81
C ASP A 375 -17.92 -15.22 10.81
N SER A 376 -17.05 -16.22 10.94
CA SER A 376 -17.46 -17.62 11.06
C SER A 376 -18.16 -17.94 12.38
N LEU A 377 -18.09 -17.04 13.38
CA LEU A 377 -18.73 -17.19 14.68
C LEU A 377 -20.21 -16.77 14.68
N ASP A 378 -20.68 -15.99 13.69
CA ASP A 378 -22.02 -15.37 13.68
C ASP A 378 -23.04 -16.11 12.77
N GLN A 379 -22.90 -17.45 12.63
CA GLN A 379 -23.85 -18.39 12.00
C GLN A 379 -24.72 -17.80 10.86
N GLY A 380 -24.08 -17.23 9.83
CA GLY A 380 -24.73 -16.93 8.55
C GLY A 380 -25.28 -15.51 8.36
N ALA A 381 -24.98 -14.54 9.22
CA ALA A 381 -25.33 -13.13 8.97
C ALA A 381 -24.09 -12.31 8.54
N VAL A 382 -23.94 -12.09 7.23
CA VAL A 382 -22.98 -11.09 6.70
C VAL A 382 -23.38 -9.70 7.19
N LYS A 383 -22.48 -8.99 7.88
CA LYS A 383 -22.66 -7.58 8.23
C LYS A 383 -21.80 -6.72 7.29
N VAL A 384 -22.36 -6.34 6.15
CA VAL A 384 -21.74 -5.35 5.25
C VAL A 384 -21.78 -3.99 5.96
N SER A 385 -20.62 -3.44 6.26
CA SER A 385 -20.49 -2.14 6.90
C SER A 385 -19.95 -1.11 5.90
N LYS A 386 -20.89 -0.41 5.25
CA LYS A 386 -20.66 0.83 4.50
C LYS A 386 -19.54 0.71 3.45
N VAL A 387 -19.84 0.01 2.37
CA VAL A 387 -19.19 0.23 1.07
C VAL A 387 -19.70 1.57 0.53
N ASP A 388 -18.79 2.45 0.14
CA ASP A 388 -19.14 3.70 -0.54
C ASP A 388 -19.37 3.37 -2.03
N THR A 389 -20.56 2.89 -2.35
CA THR A 389 -21.01 2.61 -3.73
C THR A 389 -20.91 3.87 -4.59
N LEU A 390 -20.43 3.72 -5.82
CA LEU A 390 -20.35 4.79 -6.81
C LEU A 390 -21.75 5.28 -7.21
N ASP A 391 -21.90 6.59 -7.42
CA ASP A 391 -23.12 7.33 -7.71
C ASP A 391 -23.03 7.96 -9.12
N TRP A 392 -23.73 7.37 -10.09
CA TRP A 392 -23.67 7.71 -11.52
C TRP A 392 -23.96 9.17 -11.93
N VAL A 393 -24.37 10.03 -10.99
CA VAL A 393 -24.59 11.48 -11.22
C VAL A 393 -23.58 12.35 -10.48
N ASP A 394 -22.57 11.74 -9.85
CA ASP A 394 -21.59 12.39 -9.00
C ASP A 394 -20.23 11.69 -9.08
N ALA A 395 -19.38 12.19 -9.98
CA ALA A 395 -18.04 11.67 -10.24
C ALA A 395 -17.05 11.66 -9.05
N ASP A 396 -17.47 11.97 -7.82
CA ASP A 396 -16.68 12.04 -6.57
C ASP A 396 -17.64 11.66 -5.44
N SER A 397 -18.09 10.40 -5.47
CA SER A 397 -19.21 9.84 -4.71
C SER A 397 -19.04 9.97 -3.20
N ASP A 398 -17.82 9.72 -2.73
CA ASP A 398 -17.47 9.76 -1.31
C ASP A 398 -17.03 11.18 -0.85
N GLY A 399 -16.75 12.07 -1.81
CA GLY A 399 -16.43 13.47 -1.61
C GLY A 399 -15.02 13.73 -1.07
N ASP A 400 -14.10 12.79 -1.23
CA ASP A 400 -12.72 12.89 -0.78
C ASP A 400 -11.86 13.79 -1.70
N GLY A 401 -12.33 14.04 -2.92
CA GLY A 401 -11.70 14.88 -3.93
C GLY A 401 -10.92 14.13 -5.02
N ILE A 402 -10.93 12.80 -5.00
CA ILE A 402 -10.56 11.91 -6.09
C ILE A 402 -11.81 11.68 -6.95
N ARG A 403 -11.62 11.35 -8.23
CA ARG A 403 -12.74 11.06 -9.13
C ARG A 403 -12.99 9.56 -9.09
N ASP A 404 -14.23 9.11 -9.08
CA ASP A 404 -14.61 7.71 -8.84
C ASP A 404 -13.82 6.70 -9.70
N ASP A 405 -13.62 6.97 -10.98
CA ASP A 405 -12.77 6.16 -11.88
C ASP A 405 -11.30 6.00 -11.45
N ARG A 406 -10.76 6.99 -10.75
CA ARG A 406 -9.38 7.04 -10.23
C ARG A 406 -9.31 6.74 -8.74
N ASP A 407 -10.45 6.63 -8.10
CA ASP A 407 -10.55 6.30 -6.71
C ASP A 407 -10.28 4.81 -6.53
N ASP A 408 -9.80 4.47 -5.37
CA ASP A 408 -9.48 3.10 -4.94
C ASP A 408 -10.46 2.80 -3.81
N VAL A 409 -11.67 2.40 -4.20
CA VAL A 409 -12.79 2.38 -3.26
C VAL A 409 -12.57 1.33 -2.17
N ASP A 410 -11.99 0.18 -2.53
CA ASP A 410 -11.75 -0.96 -1.66
C ASP A 410 -10.33 -1.01 -1.09
N HIS A 411 -9.49 -0.04 -1.45
CA HIS A 411 -8.16 0.18 -0.92
C HIS A 411 -7.20 -0.97 -1.25
N ASP A 412 -7.25 -1.50 -2.48
CA ASP A 412 -6.33 -2.54 -2.97
C ASP A 412 -5.12 -1.96 -3.75
N ASP A 413 -4.97 -0.63 -3.74
CA ASP A 413 -4.03 0.18 -4.51
C ASP A 413 -4.26 0.13 -6.04
N VAL A 414 -5.44 -0.34 -6.49
CA VAL A 414 -5.88 -0.36 -7.89
C VAL A 414 -7.08 0.58 -8.07
N PRO A 415 -7.04 1.51 -9.04
CA PRO A 415 -8.18 2.37 -9.31
C PRO A 415 -9.39 1.60 -9.88
N ASN A 416 -10.60 2.00 -9.48
CA ASN A 416 -11.88 1.39 -9.90
C ASN A 416 -11.99 1.18 -11.42
N LEU A 417 -11.56 2.15 -12.24
CA LEU A 417 -11.64 2.03 -13.71
C LEU A 417 -10.74 0.92 -14.26
N GLN A 418 -9.56 0.74 -13.68
CA GLN A 418 -8.64 -0.31 -14.12
C GLN A 418 -9.26 -1.68 -13.83
N GLU A 419 -9.73 -1.89 -12.62
CA GLU A 419 -10.38 -3.13 -12.22
C GLU A 419 -11.64 -3.42 -13.05
N TYR A 420 -12.45 -2.38 -13.28
CA TYR A 420 -13.63 -2.45 -14.12
C TYR A 420 -13.29 -2.97 -15.51
N LEU A 421 -12.31 -2.36 -16.19
CA LEU A 421 -11.89 -2.79 -17.54
C LEU A 421 -11.33 -4.22 -17.55
N GLU A 422 -10.56 -4.59 -16.54
CA GLU A 422 -10.03 -5.95 -16.41
C GLU A 422 -11.16 -6.98 -16.20
N GLU A 423 -12.16 -6.66 -15.37
CA GLU A 423 -13.34 -7.50 -15.13
C GLU A 423 -14.14 -7.69 -16.43
N LEU A 424 -14.29 -6.63 -17.23
CA LEU A 424 -14.96 -6.73 -18.54
C LEU A 424 -14.20 -7.59 -19.55
N ALA A 425 -12.88 -7.53 -19.53
CA ALA A 425 -12.03 -8.38 -20.37
C ALA A 425 -12.04 -9.86 -19.93
N THR A 426 -12.46 -10.13 -18.70
CA THR A 426 -12.53 -11.48 -18.12
C THR A 426 -13.85 -12.16 -18.52
N PRO A 427 -13.81 -13.39 -19.07
CA PRO A 427 -15.02 -14.19 -19.32
C PRO A 427 -15.86 -14.31 -18.05
N ASN A 428 -17.18 -14.25 -18.18
CA ASN A 428 -18.08 -14.22 -17.02
C ASN A 428 -17.87 -15.40 -16.03
N ALA A 429 -17.58 -16.60 -16.55
CA ALA A 429 -17.30 -17.78 -15.73
C ALA A 429 -15.98 -17.68 -14.92
N ASP A 430 -15.05 -16.84 -15.36
CA ASP A 430 -13.72 -16.67 -14.77
C ASP A 430 -13.57 -15.38 -13.95
N ARG A 431 -14.60 -14.53 -13.95
CA ARG A 431 -14.67 -13.31 -13.15
C ARG A 431 -14.49 -13.64 -11.66
N ARG A 432 -13.49 -13.00 -11.05
CA ARG A 432 -13.11 -13.21 -9.64
C ARG A 432 -13.55 -12.07 -8.72
N TYR A 433 -14.31 -11.10 -9.24
CA TYR A 433 -14.96 -10.02 -8.48
C TYR A 433 -13.95 -9.19 -7.66
N ARG A 434 -13.02 -8.51 -8.36
CA ARG A 434 -11.84 -7.82 -7.80
C ARG A 434 -12.15 -6.53 -7.03
N HIS A 435 -13.02 -5.69 -7.61
CA HIS A 435 -13.46 -4.33 -7.21
C HIS A 435 -13.96 -4.07 -5.78
N LEU A 436 -13.82 -5.03 -4.86
CA LEU A 436 -14.27 -4.96 -3.48
C LEU A 436 -13.49 -5.79 -2.49
N ASP A 437 -12.45 -6.47 -2.95
CA ASP A 437 -11.64 -7.35 -2.16
C ASP A 437 -10.27 -6.72 -2.08
N ALA A 438 -10.00 -6.01 -0.97
CA ALA A 438 -8.68 -5.44 -0.71
C ALA A 438 -7.53 -6.46 -0.88
N CYS A 439 -7.83 -7.77 -0.90
CA CYS A 439 -6.90 -8.87 -1.12
C CYS A 439 -6.83 -9.42 -2.56
N ILE A 440 -7.50 -8.80 -3.54
CA ILE A 440 -7.48 -9.21 -4.95
C ILE A 440 -7.34 -7.93 -5.79
N PRO A 441 -6.37 -7.86 -6.72
CA PRO A 441 -5.60 -8.97 -7.27
C PRO A 441 -4.40 -9.41 -6.43
N ASN A 442 -3.98 -8.62 -5.45
CA ASN A 442 -2.82 -8.90 -4.60
C ASN A 442 -3.25 -9.18 -3.16
N SER A 443 -2.68 -10.22 -2.54
CA SER A 443 -2.84 -10.47 -1.11
C SER A 443 -2.01 -9.51 -0.24
N ASP A 444 -1.22 -8.66 -0.89
CA ASP A 444 -0.12 -7.90 -0.32
C ASP A 444 -0.48 -6.41 -0.20
N SER A 445 -1.74 -6.06 -0.49
CA SER A 445 -2.30 -4.76 -0.17
C SER A 445 -2.15 -4.56 1.32
N ARG A 446 -1.64 -3.38 1.70
CA ARG A 446 -1.57 -2.88 3.08
C ARG A 446 -2.92 -2.90 3.82
N TYR A 447 -4.04 -3.06 3.10
CA TYR A 447 -5.39 -3.18 3.66
C TYR A 447 -5.95 -4.62 3.55
N CYS A 448 -5.29 -5.53 2.83
CA CYS A 448 -5.51 -6.97 2.90
C CYS A 448 -4.94 -7.55 4.20
N LEU A 449 -5.65 -7.34 5.30
CA LEU A 449 -5.22 -7.88 6.60
C LEU A 449 -5.91 -9.22 6.89
N LEU A 450 -5.26 -10.32 6.51
CA LEU A 450 -5.50 -11.63 7.09
C LEU A 450 -4.96 -11.68 8.54
N GLY A 451 -5.58 -10.94 9.47
CA GLY A 451 -5.25 -10.97 10.90
C GLY A 451 -4.00 -10.17 11.31
N GLY A 452 -3.79 -9.98 12.61
CA GLY A 452 -2.60 -9.34 13.20
C GLY A 452 -1.37 -10.24 13.07
N VAL A 453 -0.89 -10.38 11.84
CA VAL A 453 0.39 -10.99 11.52
C VAL A 453 1.47 -9.98 11.89
N ASP A 454 2.48 -10.50 12.57
CA ASP A 454 3.72 -9.88 13.01
C ASP A 454 4.77 -10.87 12.48
N ILE A 455 5.22 -10.63 11.24
CA ILE A 455 5.94 -11.63 10.44
C ILE A 455 7.39 -11.78 10.90
N ASP A 456 8.00 -10.70 11.38
CA ASP A 456 9.35 -10.69 11.96
C ASP A 456 9.36 -10.94 13.48
N VAL A 457 8.19 -10.91 14.13
CA VAL A 457 7.97 -11.21 15.55
C VAL A 457 8.62 -10.15 16.46
N ASP A 458 8.68 -8.90 16.02
CA ASP A 458 9.23 -7.78 16.79
C ASP A 458 8.24 -7.21 17.83
N GLY A 459 6.96 -7.61 17.73
CA GLY A 459 5.87 -7.20 18.60
C GLY A 459 5.06 -6.00 18.08
N LEU A 460 5.33 -5.54 16.86
CA LEU A 460 4.49 -4.68 16.04
C LEU A 460 3.72 -5.56 15.05
N ASP A 461 2.42 -5.32 14.92
CA ASP A 461 1.69 -5.95 13.81
C ASP A 461 2.17 -5.28 12.50
N ASN A 462 2.29 -6.01 11.39
CA ASN A 462 2.67 -5.47 10.06
C ASN A 462 1.96 -4.13 9.69
N ARG A 463 0.67 -3.98 10.06
CA ARG A 463 -0.06 -2.72 9.84
C ARG A 463 0.60 -1.49 10.48
N ASP A 464 1.16 -1.69 11.66
CA ASP A 464 1.76 -0.65 12.51
C ASP A 464 3.31 -0.69 12.43
N ASP A 465 3.87 -1.66 11.70
CA ASP A 465 5.27 -1.71 11.30
C ASP A 465 5.51 -0.91 10.01
N THR A 466 6.76 -0.52 9.79
CA THR A 466 7.21 0.15 8.57
C THR A 466 8.25 -0.65 7.80
N ASP A 467 8.64 -1.81 8.34
CA ASP A 467 9.65 -2.77 7.89
C ASP A 467 9.11 -4.15 8.28
N ASP A 468 8.11 -4.61 7.54
CA ASP A 468 7.24 -5.73 7.93
C ASP A 468 8.04 -7.01 8.23
N ASP A 469 9.02 -7.37 7.41
CA ASP A 469 9.84 -8.58 7.55
C ASP A 469 11.14 -8.39 8.35
N GLY A 470 11.37 -7.17 8.84
CA GLY A 470 12.44 -6.83 9.78
C GLY A 470 13.84 -6.95 9.18
N ASP A 471 13.98 -6.74 7.88
CA ASP A 471 15.23 -6.93 7.14
C ASP A 471 16.09 -5.65 7.03
N LEU A 472 15.61 -4.53 7.60
CA LEU A 472 16.21 -3.19 7.66
C LEU A 472 15.94 -2.30 6.44
N ILE A 473 15.06 -2.70 5.51
CA ILE A 473 14.51 -1.81 4.49
C ILE A 473 13.00 -1.62 4.70
N SER A 474 12.52 -0.38 4.63
CA SER A 474 11.07 -0.14 4.82
C SER A 474 10.24 -0.65 3.65
N ASP A 475 8.99 -1.06 3.86
CA ASP A 475 8.10 -1.58 2.79
C ASP A 475 7.95 -0.60 1.60
N VAL A 476 8.03 0.71 1.87
CA VAL A 476 7.97 1.75 0.82
C VAL A 476 9.19 1.71 -0.08
N ASP A 477 10.34 1.42 0.50
CA ASP A 477 11.62 1.34 -0.18
C ASP A 477 11.73 0.02 -0.94
N GLU A 478 11.27 -1.08 -0.34
CA GLU A 478 11.16 -2.40 -0.96
C GLU A 478 10.29 -2.42 -2.20
N ARG A 479 9.05 -1.89 -2.12
CA ARG A 479 8.19 -1.73 -3.30
C ARG A 479 8.85 -0.90 -4.41
N ARG A 480 9.69 0.07 -4.04
CA ARG A 480 10.44 0.88 -5.02
C ARG A 480 11.56 0.07 -5.67
N ILE A 481 12.20 -0.83 -4.93
CA ILE A 481 13.29 -1.68 -5.42
C ILE A 481 12.83 -3.03 -5.99
N LYS A 482 11.54 -3.35 -5.84
CA LYS A 482 10.85 -4.56 -6.31
C LYS A 482 11.20 -5.84 -5.53
N THR A 483 11.65 -5.70 -4.29
CA THR A 483 11.69 -6.79 -3.31
C THR A 483 10.30 -6.97 -2.69
N ASP A 484 10.10 -8.09 -1.99
CA ASP A 484 8.84 -8.46 -1.34
C ASP A 484 8.86 -8.05 0.14
N PRO A 485 8.04 -7.07 0.58
CA PRO A 485 8.05 -6.57 1.95
C PRO A 485 7.67 -7.56 3.05
N LEU A 486 7.24 -8.75 2.68
CA LEU A 486 6.85 -9.81 3.62
C LEU A 486 7.87 -10.93 3.66
N VAL A 487 8.99 -10.80 2.95
CA VAL A 487 9.98 -11.86 2.78
C VAL A 487 11.37 -11.26 2.80
N ALA A 488 12.02 -11.37 3.95
CA ALA A 488 13.33 -10.77 4.19
C ALA A 488 14.44 -11.21 3.22
N ASP A 489 14.26 -12.27 2.43
CA ASP A 489 15.17 -12.79 1.40
C ASP A 489 14.32 -13.13 0.15
N SER A 490 14.15 -12.14 -0.74
CA SER A 490 13.22 -12.19 -1.86
C SER A 490 13.60 -13.24 -2.92
N ASP A 491 14.89 -13.47 -3.15
CA ASP A 491 15.37 -14.38 -4.18
C ASP A 491 15.81 -15.76 -3.66
N GLY A 492 15.89 -15.92 -2.33
CA GLY A 492 16.04 -17.18 -1.63
C GLY A 492 17.47 -17.72 -1.65
N ASP A 493 18.47 -16.85 -1.75
CA ASP A 493 19.89 -17.24 -1.80
C ASP A 493 20.53 -17.41 -0.41
N GLY A 494 19.80 -17.02 0.65
CA GLY A 494 20.21 -17.09 2.04
C GLY A 494 20.75 -15.77 2.61
N VAL A 495 20.67 -14.66 1.88
CA VAL A 495 21.02 -13.31 2.31
C VAL A 495 19.78 -12.42 2.29
N THR A 496 19.65 -11.52 3.26
CA THR A 496 18.46 -10.66 3.35
C THR A 496 18.54 -9.44 2.44
N ASP A 497 17.41 -8.99 1.90
CA ASP A 497 17.35 -7.94 0.91
C ASP A 497 17.98 -6.63 1.41
N GLY A 498 17.69 -6.27 2.66
CA GLY A 498 18.27 -5.10 3.33
C GLY A 498 19.80 -5.17 3.41
N TYR A 499 20.40 -6.33 3.71
CA TYR A 499 21.86 -6.47 3.77
C TYR A 499 22.51 -6.22 2.39
N GLU A 500 21.94 -6.78 1.33
CA GLU A 500 22.43 -6.57 -0.02
C GLU A 500 22.25 -5.14 -0.48
N TYR A 501 21.12 -4.53 -0.15
CA TYR A 501 20.84 -3.12 -0.42
C TYR A 501 21.91 -2.21 0.18
N TYR A 502 22.26 -2.37 1.46
CA TYR A 502 23.29 -1.56 2.10
C TYR A 502 24.71 -1.90 1.63
N SER A 503 24.99 -3.17 1.34
CA SER A 503 26.28 -3.57 0.74
C SER A 503 26.48 -2.94 -0.64
N ALA A 504 25.43 -2.88 -1.47
CA ALA A 504 25.48 -2.19 -2.76
C ALA A 504 25.70 -0.66 -2.60
N ILE A 505 25.17 -0.06 -1.53
CA ILE A 505 25.46 1.35 -1.19
C ILE A 505 26.93 1.53 -0.82
N ASP A 506 27.51 0.65 0.00
CA ASP A 506 28.92 0.74 0.38
C ASP A 506 29.86 0.64 -0.84
N LEU A 507 29.52 -0.20 -1.83
CA LEU A 507 30.29 -0.30 -3.07
C LEU A 507 30.12 0.90 -4.02
N ASN A 508 28.86 1.26 -4.33
CA ASN A 508 28.54 2.15 -5.45
C ASN A 508 28.06 3.54 -5.03
N SER A 509 27.94 3.80 -3.72
CA SER A 509 27.21 4.96 -3.16
C SER A 509 25.74 5.04 -3.60
N ALA A 510 25.20 3.96 -4.17
CA ALA A 510 23.82 3.82 -4.64
C ALA A 510 23.47 2.34 -4.81
N ALA A 511 22.30 1.92 -4.32
CA ALA A 511 21.72 0.61 -4.63
C ALA A 511 20.93 0.66 -5.94
N LEU A 512 21.19 -0.29 -6.86
CA LEU A 512 20.51 -0.42 -8.15
C LEU A 512 20.07 -1.89 -8.36
N PRO A 513 18.91 -2.28 -7.81
CA PRO A 513 18.38 -3.62 -8.03
C PRO A 513 18.06 -3.84 -9.52
N TYR A 514 18.12 -5.10 -9.96
CA TYR A 514 17.93 -5.56 -11.35
C TYR A 514 16.83 -4.79 -12.15
N PRO A 515 17.03 -4.44 -13.46
CA PRO A 515 17.93 -5.02 -14.48
C PRO A 515 19.23 -4.23 -14.76
N GLY A 516 19.89 -3.71 -13.73
CA GLY A 516 21.27 -3.21 -13.81
C GLY A 516 22.32 -4.34 -13.85
N LYS A 517 23.51 -4.10 -14.39
CA LYS A 517 24.59 -5.11 -14.50
C LYS A 517 25.43 -5.23 -13.22
N ARG A 518 25.73 -6.48 -12.84
CA ARG A 518 26.87 -7.02 -12.07
C ARG A 518 28.16 -6.17 -12.20
N PRO A 519 28.97 -5.98 -11.13
CA PRO A 519 29.21 -6.91 -10.01
C PRO A 519 28.96 -6.27 -8.63
N TYR A 520 27.76 -6.41 -8.08
CA TYR A 520 27.44 -5.99 -6.72
C TYR A 520 26.29 -6.84 -6.17
N PRO A 521 26.14 -6.97 -4.84
CA PRO A 521 25.05 -7.72 -4.21
C PRO A 521 23.69 -7.23 -4.69
N ASN A 522 22.78 -8.14 -5.00
CA ASN A 522 21.50 -7.80 -5.59
C ASN A 522 20.36 -8.72 -5.11
N PRO A 523 19.36 -8.16 -4.39
CA PRO A 523 18.29 -8.91 -3.72
C PRO A 523 17.22 -9.53 -4.65
N LEU A 524 17.55 -9.67 -5.93
CA LEU A 524 16.69 -10.23 -6.96
C LEU A 524 17.47 -11.17 -7.90
N ASP A 525 18.72 -11.54 -7.57
CA ASP A 525 19.58 -12.46 -8.33
C ASP A 525 20.08 -13.60 -7.43
N GLY A 526 19.22 -14.58 -7.15
CA GLY A 526 19.56 -15.69 -6.25
C GLY A 526 20.65 -16.67 -6.73
N GLU A 527 21.48 -16.28 -7.70
CA GLU A 527 22.73 -16.93 -8.07
C GLU A 527 23.98 -16.23 -7.51
N ASP A 528 23.86 -15.06 -6.85
CA ASP A 528 25.00 -14.22 -6.47
C ASP A 528 25.49 -14.37 -5.01
N GLY A 529 24.77 -15.08 -4.14
CA GLY A 529 25.18 -15.43 -2.78
C GLY A 529 26.55 -16.10 -2.62
N ALA A 530 27.00 -16.84 -3.65
CA ALA A 530 28.33 -17.46 -3.68
C ALA A 530 29.42 -16.55 -4.31
N GLY A 531 29.06 -15.33 -4.73
CA GLY A 531 29.96 -14.36 -5.31
C GLY A 531 30.78 -13.62 -4.26
N ASP A 532 32.06 -13.40 -4.57
CA ASP A 532 32.95 -12.45 -3.88
C ASP A 532 32.89 -11.13 -4.67
N HIS A 533 32.18 -10.13 -4.12
CA HIS A 533 31.79 -8.92 -4.85
C HIS A 533 32.83 -7.79 -4.73
N ASP A 534 33.57 -7.74 -3.62
CA ASP A 534 34.58 -6.72 -3.35
C ASP A 534 36.02 -7.23 -3.54
N GLY A 535 36.20 -8.54 -3.76
CA GLY A 535 37.46 -9.20 -4.05
C GLY A 535 38.30 -9.45 -2.80
N ASP A 536 37.70 -9.51 -1.62
CA ASP A 536 38.39 -9.75 -0.37
C ASP A 536 38.54 -11.23 -0.01
N SER A 537 37.99 -12.15 -0.82
CA SER A 537 37.92 -13.62 -0.64
C SER A 537 36.77 -14.18 0.17
N LEU A 538 35.95 -13.36 0.82
CA LEU A 538 34.67 -13.82 1.39
C LEU A 538 33.55 -13.74 0.36
N THR A 539 32.63 -14.70 0.40
CA THR A 539 31.41 -14.64 -0.42
C THR A 539 30.34 -13.79 0.26
N LEU A 540 29.35 -13.33 -0.51
CA LEU A 540 28.19 -12.58 -0.02
C LEU A 540 27.55 -13.23 1.23
N VAL A 541 27.27 -14.54 1.15
CA VAL A 541 26.72 -15.31 2.27
C VAL A 541 27.66 -15.38 3.48
N GLN A 542 28.99 -15.43 3.27
CA GLN A 542 29.97 -15.48 4.37
C GLN A 542 29.99 -14.15 5.12
N GLU A 543 30.05 -13.03 4.42
CA GLU A 543 30.04 -11.72 5.06
C GLU A 543 28.72 -11.41 5.75
N TYR A 544 27.59 -11.83 5.16
CA TYR A 544 26.28 -11.75 5.80
C TYR A 544 26.28 -12.48 7.15
N LYS A 545 26.85 -13.69 7.24
CA LYS A 545 26.97 -14.42 8.51
C LYS A 545 27.86 -13.68 9.52
N ALA A 546 28.98 -13.11 9.09
CA ALA A 546 29.86 -12.31 9.96
C ALA A 546 29.15 -11.06 10.51
N TRP A 547 28.38 -10.38 9.65
CA TRP A 547 27.56 -9.24 10.02
C TRP A 547 26.47 -9.61 11.03
N ARG A 548 25.74 -10.70 10.80
CA ARG A 548 24.73 -11.23 11.72
C ARG A 548 25.33 -11.57 13.08
N LEU A 549 26.50 -12.21 13.12
CA LEU A 549 27.20 -12.55 14.37
C LEU A 549 27.62 -11.30 15.16
N THR A 550 28.07 -10.26 14.47
CA THR A 550 28.55 -9.01 15.10
C THR A 550 27.44 -8.01 15.45
N GLY A 551 26.18 -8.40 15.26
CA GLY A 551 25.02 -7.71 15.81
C GLY A 551 23.90 -7.45 14.80
N GLY A 552 24.15 -7.58 13.49
CA GLY A 552 23.11 -7.38 12.48
C GLY A 552 22.54 -5.96 12.44
N THR A 553 23.34 -4.94 12.73
CA THR A 553 22.89 -3.54 12.76
C THR A 553 23.55 -2.69 11.71
N LEU A 554 22.94 -1.55 11.38
CA LEU A 554 23.54 -0.50 10.57
C LEU A 554 24.37 0.49 11.42
N PRO A 555 25.49 1.03 10.90
CA PRO A 555 26.12 0.67 9.64
C PRO A 555 26.71 -0.76 9.69
N LEU A 556 26.85 -1.39 8.52
CA LEU A 556 27.38 -2.74 8.39
C LEU A 556 28.77 -2.84 9.06
N SER A 557 29.01 -3.94 9.78
CA SER A 557 30.28 -4.32 10.39
C SER A 557 31.16 -5.18 9.47
N TYR A 558 30.50 -5.91 8.57
CA TYR A 558 31.02 -6.66 7.43
C TYR A 558 30.10 -6.36 6.25
N SER A 559 30.65 -6.06 5.08
CA SER A 559 29.89 -5.62 3.92
C SER A 559 30.51 -6.14 2.64
N ALA A 560 29.71 -6.88 1.87
CA ALA A 560 30.10 -7.40 0.56
C ALA A 560 30.34 -6.35 -0.52
N GLY A 561 30.09 -5.08 -0.18
CA GLY A 561 30.47 -3.94 -1.01
C GLY A 561 31.87 -3.38 -0.75
N THR A 562 32.60 -3.81 0.29
CA THR A 562 33.90 -3.20 0.59
C THR A 562 34.84 -4.08 1.40
N GLN A 563 36.06 -4.24 0.86
CA GLN A 563 37.11 -5.04 1.49
C GLN A 563 37.52 -4.56 2.89
N TRP A 564 37.16 -3.34 3.29
CA TRP A 564 37.53 -2.74 4.57
C TRP A 564 36.32 -2.05 5.20
N THR A 565 35.38 -2.82 5.72
CA THR A 565 34.21 -2.25 6.40
C THR A 565 34.64 -1.46 7.63
N GLY A 566 34.21 -0.19 7.70
CA GLY A 566 34.64 0.77 8.73
C GLY A 566 36.03 1.40 8.47
N GLY A 567 36.67 1.07 7.36
CA GLY A 567 37.97 1.59 6.93
C GLY A 567 39.16 0.71 7.33
N LYS A 568 40.35 1.07 6.83
CA LYS A 568 41.60 0.31 7.02
C LYS A 568 42.03 0.30 8.49
N LEU A 569 41.95 -0.86 9.14
CA LEU A 569 42.45 -1.08 10.49
C LEU A 569 43.92 -1.53 10.45
N PRO A 570 44.82 -1.01 11.31
CA PRO A 570 46.20 -1.50 11.37
C PRO A 570 46.28 -2.87 12.07
N VAL A 571 47.21 -3.72 11.64
CA VAL A 571 47.44 -5.09 12.16
C VAL A 571 47.55 -5.18 13.69
N GLY A 572 48.06 -4.14 14.35
CA GLY A 572 48.21 -4.09 15.82
C GLY A 572 46.90 -4.00 16.62
N SER A 573 45.74 -4.12 15.96
CA SER A 573 44.41 -4.11 16.58
C SER A 573 44.05 -5.46 17.24
N TYR A 574 44.75 -6.54 16.87
CA TYR A 574 44.61 -7.89 17.44
C TYR A 574 45.92 -8.31 18.15
N PRO A 575 45.89 -9.32 19.05
CA PRO A 575 47.06 -9.73 19.83
C PRO A 575 48.28 -10.04 18.95
N VAL A 576 49.46 -9.58 19.37
CA VAL A 576 50.71 -9.75 18.62
C VAL A 576 51.12 -11.23 18.57
N GLY A 577 51.18 -11.83 17.38
CA GLY A 577 51.67 -13.20 17.17
C GLY A 577 50.74 -14.11 16.37
N THR A 578 49.53 -13.65 16.07
CA THR A 578 48.53 -14.34 15.24
C THR A 578 48.57 -13.73 13.83
N GLY A 579 48.77 -14.55 12.80
CA GLY A 579 49.04 -14.11 11.42
C GLY A 579 47.80 -13.51 10.73
N TYR A 580 47.45 -12.27 11.05
CA TYR A 580 46.25 -11.59 10.55
C TYR A 580 46.51 -10.63 9.37
N ASP A 581 47.63 -10.74 8.67
CA ASP A 581 47.95 -9.87 7.52
C ASP A 581 48.54 -10.77 6.43
N ASN A 582 47.66 -11.49 5.76
CA ASN A 582 48.03 -12.56 4.83
C ASN A 582 48.69 -12.00 3.57
N ASN A 583 48.35 -10.76 3.21
CA ASN A 583 48.91 -10.06 2.05
C ASN A 583 50.11 -9.14 2.39
N GLY A 584 50.37 -8.87 3.68
CA GLY A 584 51.50 -8.07 4.17
C GLY A 584 51.36 -6.56 3.91
N ASP A 585 50.14 -6.06 3.70
CA ASP A 585 49.89 -4.65 3.37
C ASP A 585 49.81 -3.73 4.60
N GLY A 586 49.82 -4.33 5.80
CA GLY A 586 49.79 -3.63 7.08
C GLY A 586 48.40 -3.16 7.51
N THR A 587 47.34 -3.57 6.80
CA THR A 587 45.94 -3.28 7.11
C THR A 587 45.08 -4.52 7.04
N LEU A 588 44.03 -4.59 7.86
CA LEU A 588 43.15 -5.76 7.96
C LEU A 588 41.92 -5.56 7.09
N SER A 589 41.79 -6.34 6.00
CA SER A 589 40.51 -6.48 5.28
C SER A 589 39.50 -7.32 6.08
N ASP A 590 38.25 -7.37 5.61
CA ASP A 590 37.15 -8.05 6.30
C ASP A 590 37.41 -9.56 6.45
N ASN A 591 37.95 -10.21 5.42
CA ASN A 591 38.47 -11.58 5.47
C ASN A 591 39.63 -11.79 6.47
N GLU A 592 40.39 -10.75 6.82
CA GLU A 592 41.51 -10.81 7.77
C GLU A 592 41.10 -10.43 9.20
N LYS A 593 39.84 -10.05 9.42
CA LYS A 593 39.29 -9.87 10.76
C LYS A 593 38.97 -11.24 11.40
N ASP A 594 38.61 -11.18 12.68
CA ASP A 594 38.23 -12.31 13.52
C ASP A 594 36.81 -12.03 14.06
N ALA A 595 35.79 -12.59 13.40
CA ALA A 595 34.39 -12.25 13.65
C ALA A 595 33.88 -12.81 14.99
N ASP A 596 34.29 -14.03 15.35
CA ASP A 596 33.82 -14.76 16.54
C ASP A 596 34.79 -14.70 17.74
N ARG A 597 35.97 -14.12 17.54
CA ARG A 597 37.01 -13.81 18.53
C ARG A 597 37.63 -15.05 19.13
N ASP A 598 37.85 -16.05 18.31
CA ASP A 598 38.45 -17.32 18.67
C ASP A 598 39.99 -17.32 18.57
N GLY A 599 40.55 -16.35 17.84
CA GLY A 599 41.99 -16.26 17.57
C GLY A 599 42.41 -16.74 16.18
N LEU A 600 41.46 -16.94 15.26
CA LEU A 600 41.67 -17.21 13.85
C LEU A 600 41.10 -16.11 12.95
N ALA A 601 41.56 -16.06 11.70
CA ALA A 601 41.06 -15.12 10.70
C ALA A 601 39.91 -15.72 9.91
N ASN A 602 38.94 -14.88 9.55
CA ASN A 602 37.75 -15.30 8.81
C ASN A 602 38.10 -16.11 7.55
N ASP A 603 39.05 -15.64 6.73
CA ASP A 603 39.51 -16.35 5.52
C ASP A 603 40.17 -17.69 5.84
N VAL A 604 40.90 -17.76 6.96
CA VAL A 604 41.64 -18.96 7.36
C VAL A 604 40.71 -20.14 7.58
N GLU A 605 39.57 -19.84 8.21
CA GLU A 605 38.52 -20.78 8.58
C GLU A 605 37.47 -20.95 7.48
N ALA A 606 37.20 -19.92 6.67
CA ALA A 606 36.20 -19.99 5.61
C ALA A 606 36.74 -20.58 4.30
N ASN A 607 37.93 -20.18 3.87
CA ASN A 607 38.41 -20.38 2.50
C ASN A 607 39.89 -20.81 2.38
N SER A 608 40.58 -21.08 3.50
CA SER A 608 42.02 -21.38 3.51
C SER A 608 42.40 -22.72 4.17
N SER A 609 43.62 -22.81 4.68
CA SER A 609 44.24 -24.04 5.20
C SER A 609 43.46 -24.75 6.31
N LEU A 610 42.57 -24.06 7.04
CA LEU A 610 41.80 -24.66 8.13
C LEU A 610 40.32 -24.90 7.77
N SER A 611 39.88 -24.58 6.55
CA SER A 611 38.46 -24.59 6.16
C SER A 611 37.91 -25.95 5.68
N ASP A 612 38.41 -26.49 4.57
CA ASP A 612 37.98 -27.77 3.98
C ASP A 612 39.21 -28.62 3.57
N PRO A 613 39.23 -29.94 3.85
CA PRO A 613 40.28 -30.84 3.38
C PRO A 613 40.63 -30.73 1.89
N LYS A 614 39.66 -30.42 1.03
CA LYS A 614 39.86 -30.22 -0.41
C LYS A 614 40.76 -29.04 -0.74
N TRP A 615 40.82 -28.04 0.13
CA TRP A 615 41.70 -26.89 -0.05
C TRP A 615 43.14 -27.36 -0.20
N TRP A 616 43.58 -28.30 0.64
CA TRP A 616 44.93 -28.87 0.59
C TRP A 616 45.20 -29.71 -0.66
N ASP A 617 44.21 -30.49 -1.12
CA ASP A 617 44.29 -31.22 -2.37
C ASP A 617 44.53 -30.26 -3.56
N ILE A 618 43.77 -29.16 -3.59
CA ILE A 618 43.90 -28.13 -4.64
C ILE A 618 45.24 -27.42 -4.52
N TRP A 619 45.59 -26.94 -3.33
CA TRP A 619 46.78 -26.14 -3.08
C TRP A 619 48.08 -26.91 -3.36
N SER A 620 48.17 -28.18 -2.92
CA SER A 620 49.33 -29.04 -3.20
C SER A 620 49.48 -29.41 -4.68
N SER A 621 48.40 -29.34 -5.46
CA SER A 621 48.43 -29.59 -6.91
C SER A 621 48.94 -28.40 -7.74
N GLN A 622 49.01 -27.19 -7.16
CA GLN A 622 49.45 -25.98 -7.85
C GLN A 622 50.95 -25.99 -8.13
N GLU A 623 51.35 -25.62 -9.35
CA GLU A 623 52.75 -25.63 -9.81
C GLU A 623 53.69 -24.80 -8.92
N SER A 624 53.21 -23.71 -8.35
CA SER A 624 53.94 -22.80 -7.46
C SER A 624 54.29 -23.40 -6.09
N VAL A 625 53.56 -24.44 -5.66
CA VAL A 625 53.66 -25.05 -4.33
C VAL A 625 54.15 -26.50 -4.41
N LYS A 626 54.37 -27.04 -5.62
CA LYS A 626 54.85 -28.42 -5.82
C LYS A 626 56.13 -28.71 -5.03
N CYS A 627 55.98 -29.30 -3.85
CA CYS A 627 57.08 -29.93 -3.15
C CYS A 627 57.39 -31.31 -3.83
N THR A 628 58.56 -31.92 -3.62
CA THR A 628 58.83 -33.30 -4.10
C THR A 628 57.80 -34.32 -3.56
N PRO A 629 57.55 -35.45 -4.25
CA PRO A 629 56.56 -36.44 -3.82
C PRO A 629 56.78 -37.06 -2.44
N ASP A 630 58.02 -37.00 -1.93
CA ASP A 630 58.39 -37.50 -0.60
C ASP A 630 57.77 -36.66 0.54
N TYR A 631 57.24 -35.47 0.21
CA TYR A 631 56.57 -34.56 1.14
C TYR A 631 55.04 -34.66 1.13
N MET A 632 54.43 -35.36 0.17
CA MET A 632 52.97 -35.55 0.15
C MET A 632 52.57 -36.58 1.20
N GLU A 633 51.67 -36.17 2.08
CA GLU A 633 51.31 -36.90 3.28
C GLU A 633 50.13 -37.85 3.03
N SER A 634 50.21 -39.07 3.58
CA SER A 634 49.10 -40.01 3.55
C SER A 634 47.97 -39.54 4.48
N VAL A 635 46.72 -39.56 4.02
CA VAL A 635 45.52 -39.09 4.77
C VAL A 635 45.26 -39.91 6.03
N TYR A 636 45.30 -39.26 7.21
CA TYR A 636 45.15 -39.91 8.52
C TYR A 636 43.81 -40.66 8.66
N PRO A 637 43.81 -41.92 9.16
CA PRO A 637 42.61 -42.74 9.28
C PRO A 637 41.85 -42.52 10.60
N GLY A 638 42.18 -41.46 11.36
CA GLY A 638 41.49 -41.07 12.59
C GLY A 638 40.15 -40.37 12.34
N PRO A 639 39.62 -39.62 13.34
CA PRO A 639 38.44 -38.79 13.12
C PRO A 639 38.69 -37.85 11.94
N ALA A 640 37.69 -37.68 11.08
CA ALA A 640 37.81 -36.73 9.98
C ALA A 640 37.78 -35.31 10.56
N TYR A 641 38.78 -34.50 10.20
CA TYR A 641 38.76 -33.07 10.46
C TYR A 641 37.49 -32.47 9.83
N GLN A 642 36.69 -31.78 10.64
CA GLN A 642 35.35 -31.36 10.25
C GLN A 642 35.32 -30.00 9.51
N GLY A 643 36.46 -29.29 9.48
CA GLY A 643 36.49 -27.88 9.11
C GLY A 643 36.32 -27.00 10.34
N LEU A 644 36.79 -25.77 10.25
CA LEU A 644 36.44 -24.71 11.20
C LEU A 644 35.31 -23.86 10.63
N ASN A 645 34.62 -23.14 11.50
CA ASN A 645 33.54 -22.26 11.12
C ASN A 645 33.77 -20.89 11.74
N PHE A 646 34.23 -19.94 10.93
CA PHE A 646 34.58 -18.57 11.33
C PHE A 646 33.49 -17.73 12.00
N VAL A 647 32.28 -18.27 12.14
CA VAL A 647 31.17 -17.65 12.88
C VAL A 647 30.74 -18.47 14.11
N ASP A 648 31.55 -19.45 14.51
CA ASP A 648 31.34 -20.34 15.63
C ASP A 648 32.67 -20.60 16.35
N ALA A 649 32.91 -19.87 17.43
CA ALA A 649 34.20 -19.84 18.12
C ALA A 649 34.63 -21.16 18.80
N ASP A 650 33.82 -22.22 18.74
CA ASP A 650 34.01 -23.56 19.31
C ASP A 650 33.26 -24.57 18.43
N THR A 651 33.81 -24.84 17.24
CA THR A 651 33.16 -25.59 16.16
C THR A 651 32.82 -27.03 16.56
N ASP A 652 33.65 -27.66 17.41
CA ASP A 652 33.44 -29.05 17.83
C ASP A 652 32.72 -29.21 19.19
N GLY A 653 32.55 -28.10 19.92
CA GLY A 653 31.77 -28.00 21.14
C GLY A 653 32.46 -28.60 22.37
N ASP A 654 33.78 -28.71 22.36
CA ASP A 654 34.56 -29.29 23.46
C ASP A 654 34.84 -28.27 24.59
N GLY A 655 34.58 -26.98 24.33
CA GLY A 655 34.72 -25.88 25.27
C GLY A 655 36.06 -25.14 25.22
N LEU A 656 36.97 -25.54 24.32
CA LEU A 656 38.10 -24.73 23.86
C LEU A 656 37.67 -23.92 22.65
N LYS A 657 38.35 -22.78 22.43
CA LYS A 657 38.06 -21.98 21.25
C LYS A 657 38.88 -22.47 20.09
N ASP A 658 38.35 -22.45 18.88
CA ASP A 658 38.99 -22.97 17.67
C ASP A 658 40.46 -22.54 17.56
N GLY A 659 40.79 -21.25 17.63
CA GLY A 659 42.20 -20.79 17.62
C GLY A 659 43.10 -21.34 18.74
N ALA A 660 42.56 -21.58 19.93
CA ALA A 660 43.28 -22.16 21.08
C ALA A 660 43.22 -23.69 21.13
N ASP A 661 42.41 -24.30 20.27
CA ASP A 661 42.19 -25.73 20.20
C ASP A 661 43.17 -26.41 19.22
N ASP A 662 43.37 -27.70 19.43
CA ASP A 662 44.19 -28.62 18.64
C ASP A 662 43.25 -29.69 18.09
N ILE A 663 42.37 -29.27 17.18
CA ILE A 663 41.20 -30.06 16.74
C ILE A 663 41.63 -31.35 16.02
N ASP A 664 42.80 -31.34 15.36
CA ASP A 664 43.38 -32.50 14.69
C ASP A 664 44.30 -33.34 15.61
N HIS A 665 44.59 -32.83 16.81
CA HIS A 665 45.41 -33.43 17.85
C HIS A 665 46.86 -33.65 17.42
N ASP A 666 47.45 -32.75 16.66
CA ASP A 666 48.86 -32.80 16.23
C ASP A 666 49.84 -32.14 17.21
N GLY A 667 49.32 -31.58 18.31
CA GLY A 667 50.10 -30.89 19.34
C GLY A 667 50.34 -29.41 19.08
N PHE A 668 49.77 -28.85 18.00
CA PHE A 668 49.73 -27.42 17.72
C PHE A 668 48.29 -26.91 17.78
N THR A 669 48.11 -25.71 18.34
CA THR A 669 46.79 -25.08 18.29
C THR A 669 46.56 -24.50 16.90
N ASN A 670 45.32 -24.44 16.44
CA ASN A 670 44.94 -23.88 15.14
C ASN A 670 45.53 -22.46 14.92
N ALA A 671 45.63 -21.62 15.97
CA ALA A 671 46.27 -20.30 15.86
C ALA A 671 47.78 -20.35 15.60
N MET A 672 48.47 -21.40 16.03
CA MET A 672 49.86 -21.66 15.62
C MET A 672 49.92 -22.11 14.17
N GLU A 673 48.93 -22.90 13.72
CA GLU A 673 48.83 -23.37 12.34
C GLU A 673 48.56 -22.23 11.34
N GLN A 674 47.74 -21.25 11.70
CA GLN A 674 47.56 -20.02 10.93
C GLN A 674 48.89 -19.27 10.69
N GLY A 675 49.83 -19.36 11.65
CA GLY A 675 51.15 -18.73 11.57
C GLY A 675 52.16 -19.44 10.67
N ARG A 676 51.73 -20.47 9.91
CA ARG A 676 52.62 -21.29 9.07
C ARG A 676 53.35 -20.46 8.00
N PRO A 677 54.67 -20.64 7.84
CA PRO A 677 55.44 -19.90 6.84
C PRO A 677 55.11 -20.33 5.40
N SER A 678 55.04 -19.37 4.48
CA SER A 678 54.79 -19.63 3.06
C SER A 678 55.87 -20.48 2.38
N ASP A 679 57.11 -20.48 2.91
CA ASP A 679 58.26 -21.21 2.37
C ASP A 679 58.46 -22.62 2.95
N TRP A 680 57.43 -23.12 3.65
CA TRP A 680 57.45 -24.37 4.42
C TRP A 680 58.05 -25.58 3.70
N CYS A 681 57.84 -25.76 2.38
CA CYS A 681 58.39 -26.88 1.59
C CYS A 681 59.92 -26.95 1.73
N THR A 682 60.58 -25.81 2.01
CA THR A 682 62.04 -25.69 2.10
C THR A 682 62.56 -25.51 3.52
N THR A 683 61.70 -25.16 4.47
CA THR A 683 62.09 -24.80 5.85
C THR A 683 61.71 -25.85 6.89
N TYR A 684 60.90 -26.86 6.55
CA TYR A 684 60.47 -27.88 7.51
C TYR A 684 61.57 -28.81 8.03
N VAL A 685 61.37 -29.36 9.24
CA VAL A 685 62.34 -30.20 9.95
C VAL A 685 61.87 -31.67 10.04
N SER A 686 62.71 -32.63 9.65
CA SER A 686 62.55 -34.09 9.89
C SER A 686 63.91 -34.76 10.08
N THR A 687 63.98 -36.08 10.32
CA THR A 687 65.26 -36.80 10.31
C THR A 687 65.92 -36.84 8.93
N GLY A 688 65.11 -36.79 7.86
CA GLY A 688 65.56 -36.73 6.47
C GLY A 688 65.81 -35.30 5.94
N HIS A 689 65.29 -34.28 6.63
CA HIS A 689 65.31 -32.89 6.18
C HIS A 689 65.72 -31.91 7.30
N PRO A 690 66.95 -31.39 7.30
CA PRO A 690 67.47 -30.54 8.38
C PRO A 690 67.06 -29.07 8.19
N GLY A 691 65.76 -28.79 8.08
CA GLY A 691 65.25 -27.43 7.93
C GLY A 691 65.44 -26.55 9.18
N THR A 692 64.84 -25.36 9.15
CA THR A 692 65.03 -24.32 10.17
C THR A 692 63.77 -23.94 10.92
N ASP A 693 62.59 -24.26 10.40
CA ASP A 693 61.30 -23.89 10.97
C ASP A 693 60.51 -25.12 11.43
N LYS A 694 60.13 -25.09 12.71
CA LYS A 694 59.36 -26.16 13.34
C LYS A 694 57.86 -26.06 13.02
N LEU A 695 57.38 -24.89 12.60
CA LEU A 695 55.98 -24.59 12.29
C LEU A 695 55.61 -24.88 10.83
N ALA A 696 56.58 -25.25 9.99
CA ALA A 696 56.39 -25.43 8.55
C ALA A 696 55.53 -26.66 8.16
N ARG A 697 55.44 -27.70 9.00
CA ARG A 697 54.73 -28.97 8.70
C ARG A 697 53.36 -29.12 9.38
N MET A 698 52.73 -28.03 9.80
CA MET A 698 51.36 -28.05 10.32
C MET A 698 50.38 -28.26 9.17
N GLN A 699 49.88 -29.49 9.04
CA GLN A 699 48.81 -29.84 8.12
C GLN A 699 47.65 -30.41 8.97
N PRO A 700 46.52 -29.70 9.10
CA PRO A 700 45.39 -30.06 9.99
C PRO A 700 44.70 -31.40 9.67
N PHE A 701 45.15 -32.08 8.62
CA PHE A 701 44.57 -33.32 8.09
C PHE A 701 45.50 -34.52 8.27
N ASN A 702 46.68 -34.33 8.84
CA ASN A 702 47.60 -35.41 9.12
C ASN A 702 48.40 -35.17 10.42
N PRO A 703 47.80 -35.49 11.58
CA PRO A 703 48.39 -35.17 12.88
C PRO A 703 49.70 -35.90 13.22
N CYS A 704 50.22 -36.73 12.29
CA CYS A 704 51.25 -37.72 12.59
C CYS A 704 52.63 -37.56 12.00
N LYS A 705 52.98 -36.42 11.38
CA LYS A 705 54.33 -36.23 10.82
C LYS A 705 54.74 -34.76 10.69
N PRO A 706 56.04 -34.41 10.78
CA PRO A 706 57.18 -35.10 11.38
C PRO A 706 57.69 -34.38 12.66
N VAL A 707 56.89 -33.55 13.34
CA VAL A 707 57.37 -32.79 14.52
C VAL A 707 56.34 -32.78 15.66
N TYR A 708 56.82 -32.99 16.89
CA TYR A 708 56.17 -32.73 18.20
C TYR A 708 54.73 -33.20 18.49
N SER A 709 54.08 -33.98 17.63
CA SER A 709 52.79 -34.59 17.97
C SER A 709 52.92 -35.72 18.99
N ASP A 710 52.43 -35.50 20.21
CA ASP A 710 52.31 -36.51 21.27
C ASP A 710 51.19 -37.54 20.97
N ALA A 711 50.28 -37.24 20.03
CA ALA A 711 49.15 -38.12 19.69
C ALA A 711 49.54 -39.28 18.78
N CYS A 712 50.71 -39.21 18.15
CA CYS A 712 51.11 -40.17 17.15
C CYS A 712 51.97 -41.30 17.71
N HIS A 713 51.71 -42.51 17.22
CA HIS A 713 52.25 -43.81 17.66
C HIS A 713 51.48 -44.60 18.74
N VAL A 714 50.21 -44.27 19.03
CA VAL A 714 49.34 -45.15 19.86
C VAL A 714 49.12 -46.54 19.21
N LYS A 715 49.35 -46.67 17.89
CA LYS A 715 49.40 -47.96 17.17
C LYS A 715 50.66 -48.07 16.29
N ALA A 716 51.26 -49.27 16.24
CA ALA A 716 52.45 -49.53 15.44
C ALA A 716 52.21 -49.24 13.94
N PRO A 717 53.16 -48.59 13.22
CA PRO A 717 52.99 -48.08 11.85
C PRO A 717 53.08 -49.16 10.76
N LEU A 718 52.55 -50.36 11.03
CA LEU A 718 52.64 -51.46 10.06
C LEU A 718 51.67 -51.22 8.90
N ALA A 719 52.23 -50.69 7.79
CA ALA A 719 51.64 -50.56 6.46
C ALA A 719 50.73 -49.34 6.17
N TYR A 720 50.67 -48.34 7.05
CA TYR A 720 49.90 -47.12 6.80
C TYR A 720 50.66 -46.10 5.92
N TYR A 721 51.95 -45.92 6.16
CA TYR A 721 52.78 -44.95 5.42
C TYR A 721 53.44 -45.55 4.19
N GLY A 722 53.54 -44.74 3.13
CA GLY A 722 54.32 -45.10 1.94
C GLY A 722 55.79 -45.32 2.31
N ARG A 723 56.46 -46.29 1.67
CA ARG A 723 57.89 -46.57 1.92
C ARG A 723 58.84 -45.41 1.57
N ASN A 724 58.36 -44.42 0.84
CA ASN A 724 59.12 -43.25 0.36
C ASN A 724 58.65 -41.95 1.02
N GLU A 725 57.74 -42.02 2.01
CA GLU A 725 57.19 -40.83 2.68
C GLU A 725 58.10 -40.42 3.85
N ASP A 726 58.36 -39.12 4.02
CA ASP A 726 59.20 -38.60 5.11
C ASP A 726 58.39 -38.44 6.41
N TRP A 727 58.53 -39.40 7.35
CA TRP A 727 57.68 -39.51 8.54
C TRP A 727 58.40 -39.53 9.89
N GLU A 728 59.72 -39.52 9.89
CA GLU A 728 60.51 -39.69 11.10
C GLU A 728 60.82 -38.34 11.77
N SER A 729 60.50 -38.22 13.06
CA SER A 729 60.81 -37.04 13.88
C SER A 729 62.13 -37.19 14.65
N PRO A 730 62.91 -36.11 14.88
CA PRO A 730 64.07 -36.13 15.76
C PRO A 730 63.77 -36.56 17.22
N HIS A 731 62.51 -36.48 17.69
CA HIS A 731 62.13 -36.78 19.09
C HIS A 731 61.70 -38.24 19.35
N HIS A 732 61.15 -38.96 18.37
CA HIS A 732 60.66 -40.36 18.52
C HIS A 732 61.34 -41.31 17.52
N GLN A 733 62.62 -41.64 17.76
CA GLN A 733 63.43 -42.46 16.84
C GLN A 733 63.21 -43.98 16.93
N GLN A 734 62.43 -44.49 17.89
CA GLN A 734 62.36 -45.95 18.18
C GLN A 734 60.94 -46.53 18.26
N GLY A 735 59.92 -45.82 17.78
CA GLY A 735 58.51 -46.18 18.02
C GLY A 735 58.05 -45.76 19.42
N PRO A 736 56.85 -46.18 19.87
CA PRO A 736 56.29 -45.73 21.13
C PRO A 736 57.19 -46.03 22.34
#